data_AF-A0A552U8F4-F1
#
_entry.id   AF-A0A552U8F4-F1
#
_cell.length_a   1.000
_cell.length_b   1.000
_cell.length_c   1.000
_cell.angle_alpha   90.00
_cell.angle_beta   90.00
_cell.angle_gamma   90.00
#
_symmetry.space_group_name_H-M   'P 1'
#
loop_
_entity.id
_entity.type
_entity.pdbx_description
1 polymer ?
#
loop_
_entity_poly.entity_id
_entity_poly.type
_entity_poly.pdbx_seq_one_letter_code
_entity_poly.pdbx_strand_id
1 'polypeptide(L)'
;MSKTAIGDDDEPKKPPEKQAETPRVAPSKREKSDEAEPAVIAGSDALIVESADAQGGALPEAVGITDAEQCPGAAAADDAAEADVATQEDTSPAPPPWSGLTVAIIDDAMHPPRLDRLDPADIASVSALLSTNSEVLDELRALGVDGGASVDERLRALAESDEPLLSLAKLGAASRDATRMVEEHRSFRRLRAILEAEVQDVAVCDPFNQLPDLSRHNLILLDYFLEGPAGGRTLSVAVANALRAQANRESDQQIVLMSSLETVRDARGDFRSETELTGSAFAFVGKPDLNEPWKVKAHLGMLERARPYAPAFNDYRAGLDDALSKAREELLKLVDDLDIGDYAFLQSRALMKDGHPLGDYVFWLLSSQLMALAFERDEMRTRQRALDALEFVGAPFAATEPSTVVANLLHSALVSRNMGPLGPHPRAKTDSAYAAFPLVQLGDVFLDEGRTKAVVVMSADCDLAFSPMPDREPDADTPVMLLPGVPVKMKDAKDGPDPNTDGLLHREEVYRIVWDLAKYRAVPLGQLNEWFQKEGYDVSNRDRLRPLFALKLQQEFGAHLMRVGPPILPPTTVGVGGRMIVCTPEKTEVGEFTPDELMVTRLKGSVWLRVTTRIAGALRVQCEALRSDMEEQRDAAPPKKKGDWQRKIDALSKELDNDDYWIGLLENMELNAVGSVKTVGPIGVVVGCDWTDNKMRVVLEVAEAAPPRRGRGRQAGPQDVPTHSETSSVSAAA
;
A
#
# COMPACT_ATOMS: atom_id res chain seq x y z
N MET A 1 55.32 33.88 20.28
CA MET A 1 55.42 34.33 18.88
C MET A 1 54.00 34.29 18.32
N SER A 2 53.17 35.30 18.60
CA SER A 2 53.02 36.58 17.89
C SER A 2 52.11 36.49 16.65
N LYS A 3 50.87 37.01 16.83
CA LYS A 3 49.98 37.75 15.92
C LYS A 3 49.65 37.08 14.56
N THR A 4 48.40 37.11 14.07
CA THR A 4 47.63 38.31 13.73
C THR A 4 46.16 37.95 13.48
N ALA A 5 45.26 38.89 13.79
CA ALA A 5 43.82 38.85 13.58
C ALA A 5 43.42 39.55 12.27
N ILE A 6 42.41 39.03 11.57
CA ILE A 6 41.48 39.63 10.59
C ILE A 6 40.29 38.65 10.58
N GLY A 7 39.02 38.92 10.90
CA GLY A 7 38.25 40.16 10.89
C GLY A 7 37.50 40.28 9.58
N ASP A 8 36.37 39.59 9.42
CA ASP A 8 35.32 39.97 8.46
C ASP A 8 33.95 39.44 8.89
N ASP A 9 33.02 40.39 8.96
CA ASP A 9 31.60 40.29 9.28
C ASP A 9 30.82 39.68 8.12
N ASP A 10 29.91 38.75 8.41
CA ASP A 10 28.84 38.38 7.47
C ASP A 10 27.52 38.28 8.24
N GLU A 11 26.74 39.37 8.16
CA GLU A 11 25.35 39.45 8.63
C GLU A 11 24.43 38.60 7.72
N PRO A 12 23.63 37.68 8.27
CA PRO A 12 22.57 37.05 7.49
C PRO A 12 21.36 38.00 7.36
N LYS A 13 21.10 38.45 6.13
CA LYS A 13 19.91 39.20 5.71
C LYS A 13 18.61 38.48 6.14
N LYS A 14 17.79 39.18 6.93
CA LYS A 14 16.38 38.85 7.21
C LYS A 14 15.57 38.77 5.90
N PRO A 15 14.68 37.77 5.75
CA PRO A 15 13.68 37.77 4.69
C PRO A 15 12.52 38.75 5.02
N PRO A 16 11.83 39.30 4.01
CA PRO A 16 10.82 40.32 4.20
C PRO A 16 9.52 39.76 4.79
N GLU A 17 9.02 40.51 5.76
CA GLU A 17 7.77 40.35 6.50
C GLU A 17 6.58 40.57 5.54
N LYS A 18 5.85 39.49 5.18
CA LYS A 18 4.59 39.58 4.43
C LYS A 18 3.49 40.07 5.38
N GLN A 19 3.01 41.28 5.15
CA GLN A 19 1.82 41.84 5.79
C GLN A 19 0.59 41.02 5.36
N ALA A 20 -0.11 40.47 6.34
CA ALA A 20 -1.39 39.80 6.15
C ALA A 20 -2.50 40.85 6.03
N GLU A 21 -3.07 40.96 4.83
CA GLU A 21 -4.33 41.67 4.61
C GLU A 21 -5.48 40.92 5.30
N THR A 22 -6.18 41.61 6.17
CA THR A 22 -7.42 41.18 6.80
C THR A 22 -8.61 41.50 5.88
N PRO A 23 -9.52 40.55 5.60
CA PRO A 23 -10.73 40.87 4.88
C PRO A 23 -11.74 41.57 5.81
N ARG A 24 -12.05 42.83 5.49
CA ARG A 24 -13.16 43.60 6.07
C ARG A 24 -14.49 43.01 5.61
N VAL A 25 -15.24 42.43 6.55
CA VAL A 25 -16.67 42.10 6.37
C VAL A 25 -17.49 43.37 6.54
N ALA A 26 -18.25 43.73 5.50
CA ALA A 26 -19.21 44.84 5.52
C ALA A 26 -20.54 44.40 6.18
N PRO A 27 -21.23 45.29 6.92
CA PRO A 27 -22.49 44.95 7.58
C PRO A 27 -23.67 45.01 6.61
N SER A 28 -24.45 43.92 6.58
CA SER A 28 -25.73 43.82 5.86
C SER A 28 -26.81 44.68 6.53
N LYS A 29 -27.51 45.45 5.70
CA LYS A 29 -28.58 46.37 6.07
C LYS A 29 -29.82 45.63 6.58
N ARG A 30 -30.38 46.18 7.65
CA ARG A 30 -31.67 45.86 8.25
C ARG A 30 -32.76 46.53 7.40
N GLU A 31 -33.65 45.75 6.78
CA GLU A 31 -34.92 46.25 6.24
C GLU A 31 -36.08 45.82 7.14
N LYS A 32 -36.95 46.80 7.39
CA LYS A 32 -38.23 46.72 8.10
C LYS A 32 -39.34 46.45 7.07
N SER A 33 -40.31 45.62 7.45
CA SER A 33 -41.73 45.71 7.09
C SER A 33 -42.44 44.70 8.01
N ASP A 34 -43.27 45.13 8.96
CA ASP A 34 -44.60 45.74 8.88
C ASP A 34 -45.71 44.71 9.11
N GLU A 35 -46.66 45.15 9.93
CA GLU A 35 -47.79 44.48 10.57
C GLU A 35 -48.78 43.83 9.59
N ALA A 36 -49.42 42.74 10.02
CA ALA A 36 -50.86 42.53 9.86
C ALA A 36 -51.42 41.50 10.85
N GLU A 37 -52.55 41.88 11.45
CA GLU A 37 -53.38 41.20 12.45
C GLU A 37 -54.10 39.92 11.96
N PRO A 38 -54.70 39.13 12.89
CA PRO A 38 -55.19 37.77 12.62
C PRO A 38 -56.67 37.71 12.21
N ALA A 39 -57.02 36.72 11.39
CA ALA A 39 -58.41 36.36 11.10
C ALA A 39 -58.76 35.00 11.72
N VAL A 40 -59.83 35.05 12.50
CA VAL A 40 -60.61 33.96 13.11
C VAL A 40 -61.48 33.26 12.05
N ILE A 41 -61.69 31.93 12.18
CA ILE A 41 -62.88 31.08 11.84
C ILE A 41 -62.44 29.63 12.18
N ALA A 42 -62.96 28.85 13.14
CA ALA A 42 -64.29 28.38 13.52
C ALA A 42 -64.87 27.23 12.66
N GLY A 43 -65.23 26.12 13.32
CA GLY A 43 -66.12 25.02 12.86
C GLY A 43 -65.37 23.80 12.31
N SER A 44 -65.47 22.59 12.90
CA SER A 44 -66.62 21.65 12.95
C SER A 44 -66.20 20.42 12.11
N ASP A 45 -66.52 19.15 12.35
CA ASP A 45 -67.25 18.43 13.38
C ASP A 45 -66.86 16.94 13.18
N ALA A 46 -67.22 16.11 14.15
CA ALA A 46 -66.95 14.68 14.22
C ALA A 46 -67.44 13.83 13.02
N LEU A 47 -66.81 12.66 12.80
CA LEU A 47 -67.53 11.46 12.35
C LEU A 47 -66.83 10.17 12.81
N ILE A 48 -67.62 9.40 13.56
CA ILE A 48 -67.46 8.03 14.02
C ILE A 48 -67.94 7.08 12.91
N VAL A 49 -67.21 6.00 12.58
CA VAL A 49 -67.72 4.66 12.19
C VAL A 49 -66.56 3.68 12.43
N GLU A 50 -66.58 2.86 13.48
CA GLU A 50 -67.17 1.50 13.57
C GLU A 50 -66.45 0.39 12.78
N SER A 51 -66.18 -0.66 13.56
CA SER A 51 -65.60 -1.98 13.33
C SER A 51 -66.17 -2.81 12.17
N ALA A 52 -65.33 -3.69 11.62
CA ALA A 52 -65.76 -5.01 11.17
C ALA A 52 -64.65 -6.07 11.35
N ASP A 53 -65.00 -7.11 12.10
CA ASP A 53 -64.31 -8.39 12.25
C ASP A 53 -64.09 -9.12 10.92
N ALA A 54 -63.05 -9.97 10.85
CA ALA A 54 -63.20 -11.43 10.76
C ALA A 54 -61.98 -12.14 10.13
N GLN A 55 -61.52 -13.19 10.83
CA GLN A 55 -61.02 -14.49 10.31
C GLN A 55 -59.73 -14.46 9.47
N GLY A 56 -58.64 -15.14 9.82
CA GLY A 56 -58.57 -16.58 10.11
C GLY A 56 -57.92 -17.29 8.91
N GLY A 57 -56.69 -17.79 9.06
CA GLY A 57 -56.00 -18.58 8.03
C GLY A 57 -54.48 -18.50 8.22
N ALA A 58 -53.88 -19.43 8.96
CA ALA A 58 -53.32 -20.69 8.44
C ALA A 58 -51.82 -20.54 8.09
N LEU A 59 -51.00 -21.18 8.93
CA LEU A 59 -49.58 -21.48 8.70
C LEU A 59 -49.40 -22.26 7.39
N PRO A 60 -48.34 -22.01 6.59
CA PRO A 60 -47.89 -23.01 5.64
C PRO A 60 -46.94 -23.98 6.32
N GLU A 61 -47.32 -25.25 6.17
CA GLU A 61 -46.59 -26.46 6.52
C GLU A 61 -45.24 -26.57 5.81
N ALA A 62 -44.39 -27.34 6.47
CA ALA A 62 -43.13 -27.86 5.97
C ALA A 62 -43.30 -28.59 4.63
N VAL A 63 -42.48 -28.21 3.65
CA VAL A 63 -42.25 -29.01 2.44
C VAL A 63 -41.05 -29.90 2.70
N GLY A 64 -41.32 -31.20 2.83
CA GLY A 64 -40.31 -32.26 2.83
C GLY A 64 -39.64 -32.38 1.47
N ILE A 65 -38.32 -32.53 1.49
CA ILE A 65 -37.52 -32.94 0.34
C ILE A 65 -37.11 -34.38 0.61
N THR A 66 -37.73 -35.31 -0.11
CA THR A 66 -37.31 -36.71 -0.20
C THR A 66 -36.46 -36.90 -1.45
N ASP A 67 -35.27 -37.46 -1.21
CA ASP A 67 -34.46 -38.38 -2.01
C ASP A 67 -34.81 -38.61 -3.49
N ALA A 68 -33.79 -38.47 -4.34
CA ALA A 68 -33.11 -39.59 -5.01
C ALA A 68 -32.68 -39.19 -6.43
N GLU A 69 -31.39 -38.99 -6.66
CA GLU A 69 -30.79 -39.37 -7.93
C GLU A 69 -29.37 -39.90 -7.72
N GLN A 70 -29.21 -41.13 -8.19
CA GLN A 70 -28.06 -42.01 -8.06
C GLN A 70 -26.97 -41.62 -9.05
N CYS A 71 -25.72 -41.50 -8.59
CA CYS A 71 -24.54 -41.61 -9.45
C CYS A 71 -23.78 -42.89 -9.06
N PRO A 72 -23.48 -43.79 -10.02
CA PRO A 72 -22.85 -45.07 -9.72
C PRO A 72 -21.33 -44.91 -9.58
N GLY A 73 -20.76 -45.64 -8.63
CA GLY A 73 -19.33 -45.85 -8.53
C GLY A 73 -18.83 -46.88 -9.54
N ALA A 74 -17.58 -46.74 -9.96
CA ALA A 74 -16.75 -47.85 -10.42
C ALA A 74 -15.28 -47.51 -10.16
N ALA A 75 -14.64 -48.36 -9.36
CA ALA A 75 -13.20 -48.47 -9.23
C ALA A 75 -12.74 -49.69 -10.03
N ALA A 76 -11.61 -49.59 -10.76
CA ALA A 76 -10.52 -50.59 -10.84
C ALA A 76 -9.57 -50.31 -12.03
N ALA A 77 -8.30 -50.07 -11.66
CA ALA A 77 -7.05 -50.70 -12.11
C ALA A 77 -6.71 -50.98 -13.61
N ASP A 78 -5.45 -50.60 -13.88
CA ASP A 78 -4.39 -51.24 -14.68
C ASP A 78 -4.27 -51.05 -16.22
N ASP A 79 -3.01 -50.69 -16.55
CA ASP A 79 -2.22 -50.94 -17.75
C ASP A 79 -2.68 -50.37 -19.11
N ALA A 80 -2.04 -49.26 -19.52
CA ALA A 80 -1.76 -49.02 -20.93
C ALA A 80 -0.49 -48.17 -21.12
N ALA A 81 0.42 -48.71 -21.92
CA ALA A 81 1.70 -48.14 -22.31
C ALA A 81 1.57 -46.79 -23.03
N GLU A 82 2.36 -45.81 -22.60
CA GLU A 82 2.54 -44.54 -23.33
C GLU A 82 3.36 -44.79 -24.59
N ALA A 83 2.67 -44.69 -25.73
CA ALA A 83 3.28 -44.50 -27.03
C ALA A 83 3.55 -43.00 -27.21
N ASP A 84 4.82 -42.65 -27.38
CA ASP A 84 5.31 -41.33 -27.78
C ASP A 84 4.69 -40.91 -29.13
N VAL A 85 3.56 -40.20 -29.08
CA VAL A 85 3.04 -39.43 -30.20
C VAL A 85 3.32 -37.97 -29.89
N ALA A 86 4.45 -37.48 -30.39
CA ALA A 86 4.78 -36.07 -30.39
C ALA A 86 3.77 -35.30 -31.26
N THR A 87 2.66 -34.89 -30.66
CA THR A 87 1.81 -33.82 -31.19
C THR A 87 2.66 -32.55 -31.16
N GLN A 88 3.11 -32.10 -32.34
CA GLN A 88 3.59 -30.74 -32.52
C GLN A 88 2.41 -29.81 -32.19
N GLU A 89 2.34 -29.35 -30.95
CA GLU A 89 1.53 -28.19 -30.60
C GLU A 89 2.05 -27.02 -31.44
N ASP A 90 1.18 -26.54 -32.33
CA ASP A 90 1.36 -25.31 -33.08
C ASP A 90 1.42 -24.16 -32.07
N THR A 91 2.63 -23.92 -31.55
CA THR A 91 2.97 -22.88 -30.57
C THR A 91 3.05 -21.52 -31.26
N SER A 92 2.06 -21.21 -32.10
CA SER A 92 1.80 -19.84 -32.50
C SER A 92 1.48 -19.07 -31.22
N PRO A 93 2.27 -18.05 -30.84
CA PRO A 93 2.06 -17.33 -29.60
C PRO A 93 0.66 -16.73 -29.62
N ALA A 94 -0.11 -16.98 -28.55
CA ALA A 94 -1.44 -16.39 -28.41
C ALA A 94 -1.34 -14.87 -28.67
N PRO A 95 -2.28 -14.29 -29.45
CA PRO A 95 -2.24 -12.87 -29.74
C PRO A 95 -2.21 -12.08 -28.43
N PRO A 96 -1.49 -10.95 -28.37
CA PRO A 96 -1.41 -10.18 -27.15
C PRO A 96 -2.83 -9.71 -26.75
N PRO A 97 -3.12 -9.63 -25.45
CA PRO A 97 -4.49 -9.38 -24.97
C PRO A 97 -5.07 -8.05 -25.45
N TRP A 98 -4.23 -7.06 -25.76
CA TRP A 98 -4.65 -5.74 -26.26
C TRP A 98 -4.93 -5.69 -27.76
N SER A 99 -4.69 -6.76 -28.53
CA SER A 99 -4.89 -6.75 -29.99
C SER A 99 -6.35 -6.54 -30.40
N GLY A 100 -7.30 -6.86 -29.53
CA GLY A 100 -8.73 -6.62 -29.74
C GLY A 100 -9.22 -5.23 -29.32
N LEU A 101 -8.33 -4.35 -28.83
CA LEU A 101 -8.72 -3.01 -28.42
C LEU A 101 -9.10 -2.14 -29.62
N THR A 102 -10.04 -1.24 -29.41
CA THR A 102 -10.35 -0.14 -30.32
C THR A 102 -10.04 1.18 -29.62
N VAL A 103 -9.24 2.04 -30.25
CA VAL A 103 -8.66 3.23 -29.61
C VAL A 103 -9.08 4.49 -30.36
N ALA A 104 -9.52 5.52 -29.65
CA ALA A 104 -9.71 6.86 -30.20
C ALA A 104 -8.65 7.81 -29.64
N ILE A 105 -8.09 8.69 -30.47
CA ILE A 105 -7.11 9.70 -30.08
C ILE A 105 -7.73 11.08 -30.31
N ILE A 106 -7.76 11.90 -29.26
CA ILE A 106 -8.16 13.31 -29.30
C ILE A 106 -6.95 14.12 -28.85
N ASP A 107 -6.24 14.69 -29.82
CA ASP A 107 -5.00 15.45 -29.61
C ASP A 107 -4.94 16.58 -30.65
N ASP A 108 -4.61 17.80 -30.24
CA ASP A 108 -4.52 18.93 -31.16
C ASP A 108 -3.24 18.88 -32.02
N ALA A 109 -2.27 18.08 -31.61
CA ALA A 109 -1.07 17.74 -32.37
C ALA A 109 -1.37 16.90 -33.61
N MET A 110 -2.62 16.44 -33.83
CA MET A 110 -3.03 15.82 -35.09
C MET A 110 -2.94 16.79 -36.27
N HIS A 111 -3.10 18.08 -36.02
CA HIS A 111 -2.98 19.12 -37.02
C HIS A 111 -1.49 19.41 -37.28
N PRO A 112 -1.03 19.35 -38.54
CA PRO A 112 0.35 19.71 -38.86
C PRO A 112 0.70 21.12 -38.39
N PRO A 113 1.96 21.38 -38.06
CA PRO A 113 2.38 22.70 -37.60
C PRO A 113 2.19 23.74 -38.70
N ARG A 114 1.64 24.89 -38.31
CA ARG A 114 1.33 26.02 -39.19
C ARG A 114 1.73 27.32 -38.52
N LEU A 115 2.17 28.29 -39.32
CA LEU A 115 2.61 29.60 -38.83
C LEU A 115 1.50 30.37 -38.11
N ASP A 116 0.24 30.22 -38.52
CA ASP A 116 -0.91 30.93 -37.94
C ASP A 116 -1.27 30.48 -36.52
N ARG A 117 -0.71 29.36 -36.04
CA ARG A 117 -0.85 28.88 -34.66
C ARG A 117 0.26 29.35 -33.73
N LEU A 118 1.31 30.00 -34.26
CA LEU A 118 2.43 30.51 -33.45
C LEU A 118 2.11 31.88 -32.86
N ASP A 119 2.82 32.23 -31.78
CA ASP A 119 2.82 33.60 -31.27
C ASP A 119 3.22 34.58 -32.38
N PRO A 120 2.48 35.67 -32.59
CA PRO A 120 2.82 36.71 -33.57
C PRO A 120 4.27 37.20 -33.51
N ALA A 121 4.90 37.17 -32.33
CA ALA A 121 6.31 37.55 -32.15
C ALA A 121 7.30 36.57 -32.83
N ASP A 122 6.94 35.30 -32.92
CA ASP A 122 7.79 34.22 -33.43
C ASP A 122 7.65 34.00 -34.95
N ILE A 123 6.49 34.37 -35.52
CA ILE A 123 6.16 34.16 -36.94
C ILE A 123 7.24 34.72 -37.86
N ALA A 124 7.73 35.94 -37.59
CA ALA A 124 8.74 36.59 -38.42
C ALA A 124 10.09 35.86 -38.38
N SER A 125 10.52 35.43 -37.20
CA SER A 125 11.77 34.70 -36.97
C SER A 125 11.74 33.32 -37.62
N VAL A 126 10.65 32.58 -37.44
CA VAL A 126 10.45 31.25 -38.04
C VAL A 126 10.37 31.36 -39.57
N SER A 127 9.59 32.32 -40.09
CA SER A 127 9.48 32.57 -41.53
C SER A 127 10.82 32.93 -42.16
N ALA A 128 11.60 33.80 -41.50
CA ALA A 128 12.94 34.18 -41.98
C ALA A 128 13.89 32.98 -41.99
N LEU A 129 13.92 32.19 -40.91
CA LEU A 129 14.76 31.00 -40.81
C LEU A 129 14.44 30.00 -41.94
N LEU A 130 13.17 29.65 -42.09
CA LEU A 130 12.72 28.65 -43.07
C LEU A 130 12.77 29.16 -44.51
N SER A 131 12.93 30.47 -44.74
CA SER A 131 12.96 31.06 -46.09
C SER A 131 14.33 31.50 -46.58
N THR A 132 15.25 31.84 -45.68
CA THR A 132 16.53 32.48 -46.05
C THR A 132 17.76 31.70 -45.60
N ASN A 133 17.65 30.79 -44.63
CA ASN A 133 18.80 30.03 -44.14
C ASN A 133 19.18 28.91 -45.11
N SER A 134 20.33 29.04 -45.77
CA SER A 134 20.77 28.08 -46.81
C SER A 134 20.91 26.66 -46.29
N GLU A 135 21.44 26.45 -45.08
CA GLU A 135 21.63 25.12 -44.49
C GLU A 135 20.30 24.40 -44.25
N VAL A 136 19.30 25.13 -43.73
CA VAL A 136 17.94 24.61 -43.52
C VAL A 136 17.27 24.29 -44.85
N LEU A 137 17.44 25.14 -45.86
CA LEU A 137 16.88 24.92 -47.20
C LEU A 137 17.55 23.75 -47.94
N ASP A 138 18.84 23.53 -47.73
CA ASP A 138 19.57 22.38 -48.29
C ASP A 138 19.08 21.07 -47.65
N GLU A 139 18.89 21.05 -46.32
CA GLU A 139 18.34 19.89 -45.60
C GLU A 139 16.87 19.61 -45.98
N LEU A 140 16.02 20.64 -46.11
CA LEU A 140 14.65 20.49 -46.60
C LEU A 140 14.58 19.98 -48.05
N ARG A 141 15.51 20.41 -48.91
CA ARG A 141 15.64 19.85 -50.27
C ARG A 141 16.04 18.38 -50.25
N ALA A 142 16.88 17.95 -49.31
CA ALA A 142 17.22 16.54 -49.12
C ALA A 142 16.00 15.71 -48.68
N LEU A 143 15.05 16.31 -47.95
CA LEU A 143 13.75 15.72 -47.62
C LEU A 143 12.73 15.78 -48.78
N GLY A 144 13.12 16.30 -49.94
CA GLY A 144 12.26 16.37 -51.13
C GLY A 144 11.32 17.58 -51.19
N VAL A 145 11.53 18.60 -50.36
CA VAL A 145 10.71 19.82 -50.35
C VAL A 145 11.16 20.78 -51.45
N ASP A 146 10.22 21.27 -52.27
CA ASP A 146 10.52 22.20 -53.35
C ASP A 146 11.02 23.56 -52.83
N GLY A 147 11.91 24.21 -53.58
CA GLY A 147 12.40 25.55 -53.29
C GLY A 147 11.31 26.61 -53.30
N GLY A 148 10.19 26.37 -53.99
CA GLY A 148 8.99 27.20 -53.98
C GLY A 148 8.00 26.90 -52.85
N ALA A 149 8.25 25.89 -52.01
CA ALA A 149 7.32 25.51 -50.95
C ALA A 149 7.12 26.64 -49.94
N SER A 150 5.88 26.80 -49.48
CA SER A 150 5.49 27.71 -48.41
C SER A 150 6.15 27.33 -47.08
N VAL A 151 6.16 28.27 -46.13
CA VAL A 151 6.72 28.02 -44.79
C VAL A 151 5.95 26.93 -44.05
N ASP A 152 4.62 26.86 -44.21
CA ASP A 152 3.78 25.81 -43.63
C ASP A 152 4.12 24.42 -44.21
N GLU A 153 4.35 24.33 -45.52
CA GLU A 153 4.79 23.07 -46.16
C GLU A 153 6.17 22.63 -45.64
N ARG A 154 7.07 23.59 -45.38
CA ARG A 154 8.38 23.30 -44.79
C ARG A 154 8.26 22.84 -43.34
N LEU A 155 7.43 23.49 -42.52
CA LEU A 155 7.14 23.07 -41.14
C LEU A 155 6.52 21.67 -41.11
N ARG A 156 5.56 21.40 -41.99
CA ARG A 156 4.97 20.06 -42.15
C ARG A 156 6.06 19.05 -42.52
N ALA A 157 6.91 19.32 -43.50
CA ALA A 157 7.98 18.40 -43.88
C ALA A 157 8.97 18.12 -42.73
N LEU A 158 9.31 19.13 -41.93
CA LEU A 158 10.09 18.92 -40.71
C LEU A 158 9.34 18.02 -39.72
N ALA A 159 8.05 18.21 -39.52
CA ALA A 159 7.25 17.40 -38.60
C ALA A 159 6.93 16.00 -39.14
N GLU A 160 7.05 15.78 -40.44
CA GLU A 160 6.79 14.49 -41.07
C GLU A 160 8.02 13.58 -41.20
N SER A 161 9.22 14.13 -40.98
CA SER A 161 10.48 13.41 -40.98
C SER A 161 10.76 12.79 -39.59
N ASP A 162 11.25 11.56 -39.55
CA ASP A 162 11.76 10.92 -38.33
C ASP A 162 13.28 11.11 -38.14
N GLU A 163 13.95 11.76 -39.10
CA GLU A 163 15.40 11.95 -39.06
C GLU A 163 15.81 13.03 -38.03
N PRO A 164 17.02 12.90 -37.44
CA PRO A 164 17.61 13.97 -36.65
C PRO A 164 18.07 15.10 -37.58
N LEU A 165 17.34 16.23 -37.56
CA LEU A 165 17.58 17.37 -38.46
C LEU A 165 18.26 18.53 -37.75
N LEU A 166 19.26 19.12 -38.38
CA LEU A 166 19.89 20.38 -37.93
C LEU A 166 18.86 21.52 -37.88
N SER A 167 17.89 21.50 -38.79
CA SER A 167 16.80 22.48 -38.88
C SER A 167 15.99 22.58 -37.60
N LEU A 168 15.79 21.49 -36.85
CA LEU A 168 15.06 21.52 -35.57
C LEU A 168 15.83 22.27 -34.49
N ALA A 169 17.14 22.05 -34.41
CA ALA A 169 17.99 22.76 -33.45
C ALA A 169 18.00 24.27 -33.72
N LYS A 170 18.03 24.66 -35.00
CA LYS A 170 17.92 26.07 -35.40
C LYS A 170 16.52 26.64 -35.19
N LEU A 171 15.49 25.84 -35.43
CA LEU A 171 14.10 26.22 -35.18
C LEU A 171 13.89 26.53 -33.70
N GLY A 172 14.46 25.74 -32.79
CA GLY A 172 14.32 25.96 -31.34
C GLY A 172 15.00 27.23 -30.85
N ALA A 173 16.04 27.69 -31.55
CA ALA A 173 16.65 28.98 -31.29
C ALA A 173 15.80 30.16 -31.82
N ALA A 174 15.00 29.94 -32.86
CA ALA A 174 14.11 30.95 -33.43
C ALA A 174 12.76 31.05 -32.71
N SER A 175 12.15 29.90 -32.37
CA SER A 175 10.91 29.79 -31.63
C SER A 175 10.85 28.44 -30.92
N ARG A 176 10.75 28.48 -29.59
CA ARG A 176 10.55 27.27 -28.79
C ARG A 176 9.19 26.63 -29.07
N ASP A 177 8.18 27.45 -29.36
CA ASP A 177 6.83 26.98 -29.62
C ASP A 177 6.72 26.26 -30.98
N ALA A 178 7.39 26.77 -32.02
CA ALA A 178 7.46 26.08 -33.31
C ALA A 178 8.15 24.72 -33.20
N THR A 179 9.26 24.63 -32.45
CA THR A 179 9.90 23.33 -32.18
C THR A 179 8.99 22.40 -31.39
N ARG A 180 8.32 22.90 -30.34
CA ARG A 180 7.35 22.12 -29.56
C ARG A 180 6.24 21.55 -30.44
N MET A 181 5.59 22.36 -31.28
CA MET A 181 4.54 21.91 -32.20
C MET A 181 5.03 20.84 -33.17
N VAL A 182 6.25 21.00 -33.71
CA VAL A 182 6.87 20.02 -34.61
C VAL A 182 7.14 18.70 -33.88
N GLU A 183 7.69 18.75 -32.67
CA GLU A 183 7.97 17.58 -31.84
C GLU A 183 6.69 16.86 -31.39
N GLU A 184 5.67 17.61 -30.97
CA GLU A 184 4.35 17.06 -30.60
C GLU A 184 3.69 16.36 -31.79
N HIS A 185 3.71 16.96 -32.99
CA HIS A 185 3.17 16.33 -34.20
C HIS A 185 3.93 15.05 -34.58
N ARG A 186 5.27 15.06 -34.50
CA ARG A 186 6.10 13.85 -34.69
C ARG A 186 5.74 12.75 -33.70
N SER A 187 5.60 13.11 -32.42
CA SER A 187 5.21 12.18 -31.36
C SER A 187 3.81 11.61 -31.57
N PHE A 188 2.83 12.44 -31.94
CA PHE A 188 1.48 11.99 -32.29
C PHE A 188 1.50 10.99 -33.46
N ARG A 189 2.24 11.29 -34.54
CA ARG A 189 2.36 10.38 -35.69
C ARG A 189 2.98 9.03 -35.32
N ARG A 190 4.03 9.03 -34.49
CA ARG A 190 4.67 7.80 -34.00
C ARG A 190 3.71 6.99 -33.14
N LEU A 191 3.02 7.63 -32.19
CA LEU A 191 1.99 6.98 -31.37
C LEU A 191 0.90 6.35 -32.25
N ARG A 192 0.36 7.11 -33.20
CA ARG A 192 -0.65 6.62 -34.15
C ARG A 192 -0.16 5.38 -34.91
N ALA A 193 1.04 5.42 -35.47
CA ALA A 193 1.61 4.30 -36.22
C ALA A 193 1.81 3.06 -35.33
N ILE A 194 2.23 3.24 -34.08
CA ILE A 194 2.34 2.14 -33.11
C ILE A 194 0.95 1.56 -32.82
N LEU A 195 -0.05 2.39 -32.58
CA LEU A 195 -1.41 1.92 -32.30
C LEU A 195 -2.01 1.17 -33.50
N GLU A 196 -1.90 1.72 -34.71
CA GLU A 196 -2.37 1.08 -35.95
C GLU A 196 -1.73 -0.30 -36.19
N ALA A 197 -0.53 -0.56 -35.64
CA ALA A 197 0.15 -1.84 -35.73
C ALA A 197 -0.23 -2.84 -34.61
N GLU A 198 -0.76 -2.37 -33.47
CA GLU A 198 -0.91 -3.17 -32.25
C GLU A 198 -2.37 -3.41 -31.83
N VAL A 199 -3.32 -2.58 -32.27
CA VAL A 199 -4.73 -2.67 -31.88
C VAL A 199 -5.65 -2.90 -33.10
N GLN A 200 -6.93 -3.19 -32.87
CA GLN A 200 -7.88 -3.55 -33.92
C GLN A 200 -8.34 -2.35 -34.76
N ASP A 201 -8.63 -1.21 -34.13
CA ASP A 201 -9.09 0.02 -34.79
C ASP A 201 -8.50 1.26 -34.11
N VAL A 202 -8.18 2.28 -34.90
CA VAL A 202 -7.68 3.58 -34.41
C VAL A 202 -8.46 4.71 -35.07
N ALA A 203 -9.21 5.46 -34.27
CA ALA A 203 -9.87 6.69 -34.72
C ALA A 203 -9.09 7.92 -34.25
N VAL A 204 -8.97 8.93 -35.10
CA VAL A 204 -8.40 10.23 -34.75
C VAL A 204 -9.50 11.27 -34.85
N CYS A 205 -9.73 12.02 -33.77
CA CYS A 205 -10.82 12.98 -33.66
C CYS A 205 -10.27 14.38 -33.39
N ASP A 206 -10.77 15.35 -34.16
CA ASP A 206 -10.41 16.75 -34.01
C ASP A 206 -11.13 17.36 -32.79
N PRO A 207 -10.41 17.83 -31.76
CA PRO A 207 -11.02 18.40 -30.55
C PRO A 207 -11.82 19.68 -30.80
N PHE A 208 -11.59 20.37 -31.92
CA PHE A 208 -12.26 21.64 -32.24
C PHE A 208 -13.57 21.47 -33.00
N ASN A 209 -13.89 20.23 -33.41
CA ASN A 209 -15.13 19.90 -34.09
C ASN A 209 -16.10 19.16 -33.16
N GLN A 210 -17.35 19.01 -33.59
CA GLN A 210 -18.29 18.15 -32.88
C GLN A 210 -17.77 16.71 -32.88
N LEU A 211 -17.60 16.14 -31.69
CA LEU A 211 -17.09 14.79 -31.53
C LEU A 211 -18.08 13.78 -32.15
N PRO A 212 -17.57 12.78 -32.91
CA PRO A 212 -18.41 11.68 -33.36
C PRO A 212 -18.83 10.80 -32.18
N ASP A 213 -19.77 9.89 -32.43
CA ASP A 213 -20.09 8.83 -31.49
C ASP A 213 -18.88 7.88 -31.36
N LEU A 214 -18.30 7.83 -30.16
CA LEU A 214 -17.12 7.04 -29.86
C LEU A 214 -17.44 5.86 -28.94
N SER A 215 -18.72 5.56 -28.71
CA SER A 215 -19.19 4.41 -27.91
C SER A 215 -18.54 3.08 -28.28
N ARG A 216 -18.23 2.87 -29.57
CA ARG A 216 -17.59 1.63 -30.05
C ARG A 216 -16.11 1.48 -29.66
N HIS A 217 -15.47 2.55 -29.17
CA HIS A 217 -14.05 2.53 -28.82
C HIS A 217 -13.89 2.22 -27.34
N ASN A 218 -13.10 1.20 -27.02
CA ASN A 218 -12.90 0.80 -25.62
C ASN A 218 -11.96 1.76 -24.87
N LEU A 219 -11.04 2.41 -25.58
CA LEU A 219 -10.04 3.30 -25.02
C LEU A 219 -10.03 4.66 -25.73
N ILE A 220 -10.06 5.76 -24.97
CA ILE A 220 -9.96 7.12 -25.51
C ILE A 220 -8.74 7.81 -24.92
N LEU A 221 -7.74 8.09 -25.75
CA LEU A 221 -6.59 8.91 -25.40
C LEU A 221 -6.94 10.38 -25.61
N LEU A 222 -6.96 11.16 -24.52
CA LEU A 222 -7.36 12.57 -24.53
C LEU A 222 -6.18 13.43 -24.07
N ASP A 223 -5.73 14.35 -24.92
CA ASP A 223 -4.74 15.33 -24.50
C ASP A 223 -5.32 16.31 -23.48
N TYR A 224 -4.53 16.63 -22.46
CA TYR A 224 -4.91 17.57 -21.42
C TYR A 224 -4.91 19.02 -21.92
N PHE A 225 -3.97 19.38 -22.80
CA PHE A 225 -3.76 20.74 -23.30
C PHE A 225 -4.18 20.93 -24.76
N LEU A 226 -5.45 20.68 -25.08
CA LEU A 226 -5.98 20.82 -26.45
C LEU A 226 -5.85 22.23 -27.04
N GLU A 227 -5.68 23.27 -26.21
CA GLU A 227 -5.47 24.66 -26.64
C GLU A 227 -4.03 25.15 -26.33
N GLY A 228 -3.11 24.21 -26.19
CA GLY A 228 -1.76 24.44 -25.68
C GLY A 228 -1.74 24.80 -24.18
N PRO A 229 -0.53 24.93 -23.60
CA PRO A 229 -0.38 25.19 -22.15
C PRO A 229 -1.02 26.51 -21.69
N ALA A 230 -1.17 27.48 -22.59
CA ALA A 230 -1.73 28.80 -22.30
C ALA A 230 -3.27 28.84 -22.31
N GLY A 231 -3.93 27.99 -23.10
CA GLY A 231 -5.40 27.90 -23.17
C GLY A 231 -6.03 27.19 -21.97
N GLY A 232 -5.21 26.48 -21.18
CA GLY A 232 -5.66 25.78 -19.98
C GLY A 232 -6.37 24.44 -20.29
N ARG A 233 -7.17 23.96 -19.34
CA ARG A 233 -7.83 22.63 -19.39
C ARG A 233 -9.31 22.64 -19.76
N THR A 234 -9.87 23.80 -20.08
CA THR A 234 -11.32 23.98 -20.25
C THR A 234 -11.86 23.11 -21.38
N LEU A 235 -11.17 23.07 -22.52
CA LEU A 235 -11.59 22.29 -23.67
C LEU A 235 -11.52 20.78 -23.41
N SER A 236 -10.46 20.29 -22.75
CA SER A 236 -10.33 18.86 -22.43
C SER A 236 -11.39 18.40 -21.41
N VAL A 237 -11.75 19.26 -20.45
CA VAL A 237 -12.89 19.01 -19.54
C VAL A 237 -14.22 18.97 -20.30
N ALA A 238 -14.45 19.90 -21.23
CA ALA A 238 -15.67 19.93 -22.05
C ALA A 238 -15.79 18.68 -22.94
N VAL A 239 -14.68 18.27 -23.59
CA VAL A 239 -14.58 17.05 -24.38
C VAL A 239 -14.87 15.81 -23.53
N ALA A 240 -14.22 15.67 -22.37
CA ALA A 240 -14.46 14.54 -21.47
C ALA A 240 -15.92 14.46 -21.00
N ASN A 241 -16.55 15.60 -20.70
CA ASN A 241 -17.97 15.66 -20.35
C ASN A 241 -18.88 15.26 -21.52
N ALA A 242 -18.55 15.68 -22.75
CA ALA A 242 -19.29 15.29 -23.95
C ALA A 242 -19.19 13.79 -24.20
N LEU A 243 -18.00 13.19 -24.04
CA LEU A 243 -17.79 11.74 -24.14
C LEU A 243 -18.59 10.97 -23.09
N ARG A 244 -18.55 11.44 -21.84
CA ARG A 244 -19.32 10.85 -20.74
C ARG A 244 -20.83 10.88 -21.00
N ALA A 245 -21.33 11.93 -21.62
CA ALA A 245 -22.75 12.13 -21.92
C ALA A 245 -23.25 11.33 -23.14
N GLN A 246 -22.40 10.57 -23.84
CA GLN A 246 -22.83 9.74 -24.97
C GLN A 246 -23.75 8.61 -24.48
N ALA A 247 -24.97 8.53 -25.03
CA ALA A 247 -26.01 7.60 -24.58
C ALA A 247 -25.62 6.11 -24.73
N ASN A 248 -24.78 5.78 -25.71
CA ASN A 248 -24.34 4.41 -26.00
C ASN A 248 -22.99 4.07 -25.36
N ARG A 249 -22.47 4.91 -24.46
CA ARG A 249 -21.17 4.68 -23.85
C ARG A 249 -21.17 3.40 -23.03
N GLU A 250 -20.26 2.48 -23.34
CA GLU A 250 -20.07 1.26 -22.56
C GLU A 250 -19.51 1.60 -21.16
N SER A 251 -19.94 0.85 -20.15
CA SER A 251 -19.56 1.08 -18.75
C SER A 251 -18.07 0.85 -18.47
N ASP A 252 -17.40 0.11 -19.35
CA ASP A 252 -15.98 -0.22 -19.28
C ASP A 252 -15.11 0.65 -20.21
N GLN A 253 -15.69 1.59 -20.97
CA GLN A 253 -14.91 2.53 -21.77
C GLN A 253 -14.02 3.40 -20.88
N GLN A 254 -12.72 3.36 -21.13
CA GLN A 254 -11.70 4.10 -20.37
C GLN A 254 -11.26 5.36 -21.10
N ILE A 255 -11.19 6.48 -20.36
CA ILE A 255 -10.60 7.74 -20.82
C ILE A 255 -9.21 7.87 -20.20
N VAL A 256 -8.18 7.90 -21.05
CA VAL A 256 -6.80 8.07 -20.65
C VAL A 256 -6.37 9.49 -20.94
N LEU A 257 -6.13 10.24 -19.88
CA LEU A 257 -5.59 11.58 -20.00
C LEU A 257 -4.10 11.51 -20.30
N MET A 258 -3.67 12.18 -21.36
CA MET A 258 -2.26 12.29 -21.74
C MET A 258 -1.76 13.72 -21.63
N SER A 259 -0.51 13.90 -21.19
CA SER A 259 0.12 15.20 -21.04
C SER A 259 1.64 15.10 -21.21
N SER A 260 2.26 16.13 -21.77
CA SER A 260 3.72 16.30 -21.79
C SER A 260 4.30 16.80 -20.47
N LEU A 261 3.47 17.37 -19.58
CA LEU A 261 3.88 17.88 -18.27
C LEU A 261 3.57 16.87 -17.16
N GLU A 262 4.60 16.41 -16.44
CA GLU A 262 4.47 15.46 -15.33
C GLU A 262 3.64 16.03 -14.16
N THR A 263 3.65 17.36 -13.96
CA THR A 263 2.86 18.05 -12.92
C THR A 263 1.35 17.87 -13.10
N VAL A 264 0.87 17.53 -14.31
CA VAL A 264 -0.55 17.21 -14.56
C VAL A 264 -0.99 15.95 -13.83
N ARG A 265 -0.04 15.07 -13.48
CA ARG A 265 -0.31 13.89 -12.66
C ARG A 265 -0.91 14.25 -11.30
N ASP A 266 -0.55 15.40 -10.73
CA ASP A 266 -1.13 15.90 -9.47
C ASP A 266 -2.53 16.49 -9.70
N ALA A 267 -2.75 17.12 -10.87
CA ALA A 267 -4.04 17.69 -11.27
C ALA A 267 -5.10 16.65 -11.69
N ARG A 268 -4.75 15.35 -11.75
CA ARG A 268 -5.68 14.27 -12.12
C ARG A 268 -6.91 14.19 -11.21
N GLY A 269 -6.75 14.53 -9.92
CA GLY A 269 -7.85 14.54 -8.95
C GLY A 269 -8.88 15.59 -9.29
N ASP A 270 -8.42 16.81 -9.56
CA ASP A 270 -9.26 17.94 -9.96
C ASP A 270 -9.97 17.66 -11.28
N PHE A 271 -9.23 17.19 -12.30
CA PHE A 271 -9.81 16.88 -13.61
C PHE A 271 -10.93 15.83 -13.50
N ARG A 272 -10.72 14.77 -12.70
CA ARG A 272 -11.75 13.76 -12.43
C ARG A 272 -12.96 14.35 -11.69
N SER A 273 -12.74 15.25 -10.75
CA SER A 273 -13.82 15.92 -10.02
C SER A 273 -14.66 16.81 -10.94
N GLU A 274 -14.03 17.56 -11.86
CA GLU A 274 -14.68 18.46 -12.81
C GLU A 274 -15.44 17.71 -13.93
N THR A 275 -15.01 16.50 -14.27
CA THR A 275 -15.60 15.67 -15.32
C THR A 275 -16.51 14.56 -14.80
N GLU A 276 -16.59 14.40 -13.47
CA GLU A 276 -17.30 13.31 -12.78
C GLU A 276 -16.87 11.91 -13.27
N LEU A 277 -15.65 11.77 -13.80
CA LEU A 277 -15.13 10.49 -14.25
C LEU A 277 -14.72 9.61 -13.07
N THR A 278 -15.20 8.36 -13.09
CA THR A 278 -14.86 7.36 -12.09
C THR A 278 -13.40 6.94 -12.24
N GLY A 279 -12.76 6.56 -11.12
CA GLY A 279 -11.34 6.17 -11.13
C GLY A 279 -11.07 4.87 -11.88
N SER A 280 -12.09 4.03 -12.03
CA SER A 280 -12.08 2.81 -12.82
C SER A 280 -12.11 3.07 -14.33
N ALA A 281 -12.73 4.17 -14.75
CA ALA A 281 -12.86 4.57 -16.16
C ALA A 281 -11.86 5.67 -16.56
N PHE A 282 -10.89 6.01 -15.70
CA PHE A 282 -9.94 7.08 -15.91
C PHE A 282 -8.51 6.64 -15.60
N ALA A 283 -7.59 6.92 -16.51
CA ALA A 283 -6.15 6.73 -16.30
C ALA A 283 -5.36 7.95 -16.75
N PHE A 284 -4.10 8.04 -16.34
CA PHE A 284 -3.16 9.07 -16.80
C PHE A 284 -1.91 8.40 -17.37
N VAL A 285 -1.44 8.90 -18.52
CA VAL A 285 -0.19 8.45 -19.14
C VAL A 285 0.61 9.67 -19.60
N GLY A 286 1.90 9.73 -19.29
CA GLY A 286 2.77 10.79 -19.81
C GLY A 286 2.99 10.62 -21.31
N LYS A 287 2.87 11.70 -22.10
CA LYS A 287 3.23 11.71 -23.54
C LYS A 287 4.67 11.19 -23.80
N PRO A 288 5.68 11.44 -22.92
CA PRO A 288 7.01 10.85 -23.10
C PRO A 288 7.01 9.31 -23.11
N ASP A 289 6.11 8.67 -22.38
CA ASP A 289 5.99 7.21 -22.34
C ASP A 289 5.21 6.65 -23.54
N LEU A 290 4.54 7.50 -24.30
CA LEU A 290 3.84 7.14 -25.54
C LEU A 290 4.74 7.22 -26.79
N ASN A 291 6.02 7.54 -26.62
CA ASN A 291 6.98 7.66 -27.74
C ASN A 291 7.71 6.35 -28.08
N GLU A 292 7.72 5.37 -27.18
CA GLU A 292 8.46 4.11 -27.36
C GLU A 292 7.50 2.93 -27.52
N PRO A 293 7.64 2.08 -28.56
CA PRO A 293 6.68 0.99 -28.82
C PRO A 293 6.45 0.05 -27.63
N TRP A 294 7.51 -0.30 -26.90
CA TRP A 294 7.38 -1.22 -25.77
C TRP A 294 6.63 -0.59 -24.58
N LYS A 295 6.76 0.72 -24.35
CA LYS A 295 6.03 1.44 -23.30
C LYS A 295 4.55 1.56 -23.65
N VAL A 296 4.23 1.87 -24.91
CA VAL A 296 2.84 1.88 -25.40
C VAL A 296 2.19 0.51 -25.19
N LYS A 297 2.85 -0.58 -25.59
CA LYS A 297 2.37 -1.96 -25.35
C LYS A 297 2.18 -2.26 -23.86
N ALA A 298 3.11 -1.83 -23.01
CA ALA A 298 3.00 -2.02 -21.56
C ALA A 298 1.77 -1.28 -20.98
N HIS A 299 1.53 -0.04 -21.41
CA HIS A 299 0.35 0.72 -21.00
C HIS A 299 -0.96 0.10 -21.53
N LEU A 300 -1.02 -0.32 -22.79
CA LEU A 300 -2.18 -1.02 -23.35
C LEU A 300 -2.49 -2.31 -22.59
N GLY A 301 -1.47 -3.12 -22.29
CA GLY A 301 -1.63 -4.33 -21.49
C GLY A 301 -2.02 -4.08 -20.04
N MET A 302 -1.66 -2.93 -19.46
CA MET A 302 -2.13 -2.51 -18.14
C MET A 302 -3.61 -2.09 -18.19
N LEU A 303 -3.99 -1.29 -19.17
CA LEU A 303 -5.35 -0.75 -19.35
C LEU A 303 -6.34 -1.87 -19.67
N GLU A 304 -6.00 -2.78 -20.60
CA GLU A 304 -6.87 -3.90 -20.94
C GLU A 304 -7.05 -4.88 -19.79
N ARG A 305 -6.00 -5.12 -18.98
CA ARG A 305 -6.15 -5.92 -17.76
C ARG A 305 -7.06 -5.24 -16.74
N ALA A 306 -7.08 -3.90 -16.68
CA ALA A 306 -7.88 -3.15 -15.71
C ALA A 306 -9.35 -2.96 -16.15
N ARG A 307 -9.61 -2.92 -17.47
CA ARG A 307 -10.91 -2.62 -18.06
C ARG A 307 -12.06 -3.51 -17.56
N PRO A 308 -11.91 -4.86 -17.46
CA PRO A 308 -12.99 -5.74 -17.00
C PRO A 308 -13.52 -5.44 -15.60
N TYR A 309 -12.72 -4.78 -14.74
CA TYR A 309 -13.15 -4.42 -13.38
C TYR A 309 -14.00 -3.15 -13.34
N ALA A 310 -13.97 -2.33 -14.40
CA ALA A 310 -14.60 -1.00 -14.38
C ALA A 310 -16.12 -1.01 -14.17
N PRO A 311 -16.90 -1.92 -14.80
CA PRO A 311 -18.34 -2.01 -14.56
C PRO A 311 -18.67 -2.27 -13.09
N ALA A 312 -18.01 -3.25 -12.46
CA ALA A 312 -18.26 -3.58 -11.06
C ALA A 312 -17.98 -2.40 -10.11
N PHE A 313 -16.92 -1.63 -10.35
CA PHE A 313 -16.63 -0.42 -9.58
C PHE A 313 -17.62 0.71 -9.83
N ASN A 314 -18.08 0.89 -11.07
CA ASN A 314 -19.07 1.90 -11.42
C ASN A 314 -20.43 1.58 -10.77
N ASP A 315 -20.86 0.32 -10.86
CA ASP A 315 -22.10 -0.17 -10.24
C ASP A 315 -22.05 -0.08 -8.72
N TYR A 316 -20.89 -0.41 -8.11
CA TYR A 316 -20.70 -0.24 -6.68
C TYR A 316 -20.79 1.22 -6.25
N ARG A 317 -20.10 2.14 -6.96
CA ARG A 317 -20.14 3.58 -6.67
C ARG A 317 -21.55 4.14 -6.81
N ALA A 318 -22.25 3.82 -7.90
CA ALA A 318 -23.62 4.28 -8.13
C ALA A 318 -24.57 3.74 -7.06
N GLY A 319 -24.43 2.46 -6.70
CA GLY A 319 -25.19 1.85 -5.60
C GLY A 319 -24.89 2.48 -4.25
N LEU A 320 -23.63 2.82 -3.99
CA LEU A 320 -23.21 3.49 -2.76
C LEU A 320 -23.81 4.89 -2.65
N ASP A 321 -23.85 5.66 -3.75
CA ASP A 321 -24.45 7.00 -3.78
C ASP A 321 -25.96 6.97 -3.47
N ASP A 322 -26.68 6.04 -4.11
CA ASP A 322 -28.11 5.80 -3.84
C ASP A 322 -28.34 5.34 -2.39
N ALA A 323 -27.54 4.38 -1.91
CA ALA A 323 -27.64 3.86 -0.55
C ALA A 323 -27.35 4.93 0.51
N LEU A 324 -26.34 5.78 0.29
CA LEU A 324 -26.02 6.90 1.19
C LEU A 324 -27.12 7.97 1.18
N SER A 325 -27.70 8.26 0.01
CA SER A 325 -28.81 9.21 -0.11
C SER A 325 -30.04 8.73 0.66
N LYS A 326 -30.44 7.46 0.48
CA LYS A 326 -31.53 6.83 1.25
C LYS A 326 -31.22 6.77 2.75
N ALA A 327 -30.00 6.34 3.11
CA ALA A 327 -29.58 6.24 4.51
C ALA A 327 -29.59 7.61 5.21
N ARG A 328 -29.20 8.68 4.51
CA ARG A 328 -29.28 10.05 5.02
C ARG A 328 -30.74 10.45 5.30
N GLU A 329 -31.64 10.23 4.36
CA GLU A 329 -33.06 10.59 4.54
C GLU A 329 -33.69 9.85 5.71
N GLU A 330 -33.41 8.55 5.84
CA GLU A 330 -33.93 7.74 6.94
C GLU A 330 -33.29 8.05 8.29
N LEU A 331 -31.98 8.34 8.32
CA LEU A 331 -31.31 8.78 9.55
C LEU A 331 -31.89 10.10 10.05
N LEU A 332 -32.14 11.06 9.15
CA LEU A 332 -32.76 12.33 9.53
C LEU A 332 -34.16 12.14 10.10
N LYS A 333 -35.00 11.27 9.49
CA LYS A 333 -36.31 10.91 10.07
C LYS A 333 -36.17 10.32 11.47
N LEU A 334 -35.22 9.42 11.68
CA LEU A 334 -34.97 8.83 12.99
C LEU A 334 -34.52 9.88 14.01
N VAL A 335 -33.69 10.84 13.61
CA VAL A 335 -33.28 11.97 14.48
C VAL A 335 -34.45 12.89 14.78
N ASP A 336 -35.32 13.16 13.82
CA ASP A 336 -36.53 13.97 14.01
C ASP A 336 -37.55 13.29 14.95
N ASP A 337 -37.57 11.95 14.96
CA ASP A 337 -38.41 11.13 15.84
C ASP A 337 -37.85 11.04 17.29
N LEU A 338 -36.56 11.36 17.52
CA LEU A 338 -35.98 11.36 18.87
C LEU A 338 -36.47 12.56 19.67
N ASP A 339 -37.24 12.29 20.72
CA ASP A 339 -37.74 13.34 21.58
C ASP A 339 -36.71 13.74 22.66
N ILE A 340 -36.95 14.87 23.33
CA ILE A 340 -36.10 15.32 24.46
C ILE A 340 -36.12 14.29 25.60
N GLY A 341 -37.21 13.53 25.73
CA GLY A 341 -37.36 12.46 26.70
C GLY A 341 -36.38 11.31 26.46
N ASP A 342 -36.11 10.94 25.21
CA ASP A 342 -35.16 9.91 24.81
C ASP A 342 -33.73 10.33 25.14
N TYR A 343 -33.36 11.58 24.81
CA TYR A 343 -32.06 12.13 25.19
C TYR A 343 -31.88 12.17 26.71
N ALA A 344 -32.92 12.57 27.47
CA ALA A 344 -32.91 12.56 28.92
C ALA A 344 -32.85 11.14 29.49
N PHE A 345 -33.51 10.17 28.84
CA PHE A 345 -33.49 8.77 29.22
C PHE A 345 -32.08 8.18 29.03
N LEU A 346 -31.47 8.36 27.86
CA LEU A 346 -30.10 7.92 27.58
C LEU A 346 -29.11 8.53 28.56
N GLN A 347 -29.19 9.85 28.77
CA GLN A 347 -28.32 10.54 29.71
C GLN A 347 -28.49 9.99 31.13
N SER A 348 -29.72 9.91 31.65
CA SER A 348 -29.97 9.54 33.04
C SER A 348 -29.74 8.06 33.36
N ARG A 349 -29.99 7.16 32.40
CA ARG A 349 -29.93 5.70 32.61
C ARG A 349 -28.61 5.08 32.22
N ALA A 350 -28.04 5.48 31.08
CA ALA A 350 -26.86 4.85 30.52
C ALA A 350 -25.56 5.63 30.78
N LEU A 351 -25.61 6.96 30.86
CA LEU A 351 -24.39 7.77 30.79
C LEU A 351 -24.06 8.53 32.09
N MET A 352 -25.05 8.93 32.87
CA MET A 352 -24.83 9.79 34.04
C MET A 352 -23.98 9.11 35.12
N LYS A 353 -24.22 7.81 35.36
CA LYS A 353 -23.42 7.03 36.31
C LYS A 353 -22.01 6.76 35.79
N ASP A 354 -21.87 6.66 34.47
CA ASP A 354 -20.61 6.36 33.83
C ASP A 354 -19.79 7.58 33.43
N GLY A 355 -20.31 8.80 33.62
CA GLY A 355 -19.59 10.03 33.31
C GLY A 355 -19.29 10.22 31.82
N HIS A 356 -19.93 9.46 30.93
CA HIS A 356 -19.74 9.62 29.50
C HIS A 356 -20.54 10.82 28.95
N PRO A 357 -19.96 11.66 28.07
CA PRO A 357 -20.69 12.75 27.42
C PRO A 357 -21.82 12.23 26.53
N LEU A 358 -23.01 12.84 26.62
CA LEU A 358 -24.16 12.47 25.79
C LEU A 358 -23.88 12.66 24.30
N GLY A 359 -23.19 13.74 23.93
CA GLY A 359 -22.87 14.05 22.53
C GLY A 359 -22.05 12.94 21.87
N ASP A 360 -20.98 12.48 22.52
CA ASP A 360 -20.12 11.40 22.02
C ASP A 360 -20.90 10.10 21.85
N TYR A 361 -21.79 9.79 22.79
CA TYR A 361 -22.60 8.58 22.75
C TYR A 361 -23.66 8.61 21.64
N VAL A 362 -24.39 9.73 21.49
CA VAL A 362 -25.36 9.91 20.40
C VAL A 362 -24.66 9.89 19.05
N PHE A 363 -23.50 10.55 18.94
CA PHE A 363 -22.69 10.51 17.72
C PHE A 363 -22.28 9.09 17.34
N TRP A 364 -21.85 8.28 18.31
CA TRP A 364 -21.55 6.87 18.09
C TRP A 364 -22.77 6.07 17.62
N LEU A 365 -23.93 6.20 18.29
CA LEU A 365 -25.16 5.52 17.90
C LEU A 365 -25.61 5.90 16.48
N LEU A 366 -25.63 7.19 16.15
CA LEU A 366 -26.02 7.67 14.82
C LEU A 366 -25.02 7.24 13.75
N SER A 367 -23.72 7.20 14.06
CA SER A 367 -22.69 6.69 13.15
C SER A 367 -22.91 5.21 12.86
N SER A 368 -23.18 4.40 13.88
CA SER A 368 -23.51 2.97 13.72
C SER A 368 -24.80 2.77 12.93
N GLN A 369 -25.84 3.56 13.20
CA GLN A 369 -27.10 3.50 12.47
C GLN A 369 -26.92 3.89 10.99
N LEU A 370 -26.15 4.95 10.71
CA LEU A 370 -25.82 5.33 9.33
C LEU A 370 -25.12 4.19 8.59
N MET A 371 -24.16 3.52 9.24
CA MET A 371 -23.47 2.37 8.65
C MET A 371 -24.43 1.21 8.36
N ALA A 372 -25.33 0.90 9.28
CA ALA A 372 -26.34 -0.14 9.08
C ALA A 372 -27.27 0.20 7.91
N LEU A 373 -27.81 1.44 7.89
CA LEU A 373 -28.69 1.90 6.82
C LEU A 373 -27.98 1.93 5.46
N ALA A 374 -26.72 2.35 5.39
CA ALA A 374 -25.99 2.49 4.13
C ALA A 374 -25.41 1.16 3.62
N PHE A 375 -24.90 0.28 4.47
CA PHE A 375 -24.09 -0.87 4.04
C PHE A 375 -24.69 -2.24 4.36
N GLU A 376 -25.60 -2.35 5.32
CA GLU A 376 -26.12 -3.66 5.77
C GLU A 376 -27.38 -4.11 5.02
N ARG A 377 -27.89 -3.31 4.09
CA ARG A 377 -29.01 -3.68 3.20
C ARG A 377 -28.58 -4.67 2.12
N ASP A 378 -29.51 -5.56 1.74
CA ASP A 378 -29.28 -6.59 0.71
C ASP A 378 -28.77 -6.03 -0.62
N GLU A 379 -29.24 -4.84 -1.01
CA GLU A 379 -28.82 -4.13 -2.22
C GLU A 379 -27.30 -3.85 -2.22
N MET A 380 -26.76 -3.36 -1.10
CA MET A 380 -25.33 -3.07 -0.97
C MET A 380 -24.52 -4.32 -0.69
N ARG A 381 -25.05 -5.29 0.08
CA ARG A 381 -24.43 -6.60 0.27
C ARG A 381 -24.23 -7.35 -1.05
N THR A 382 -25.19 -7.26 -1.96
CA THR A 382 -25.08 -7.89 -3.29
C THR A 382 -23.96 -7.27 -4.12
N ARG A 383 -23.83 -5.93 -4.10
CA ARG A 383 -22.73 -5.22 -4.76
C ARG A 383 -21.38 -5.49 -4.09
N GLN A 384 -21.35 -5.61 -2.77
CA GLN A 384 -20.15 -6.01 -2.03
C GLN A 384 -19.68 -7.40 -2.49
N ARG A 385 -20.57 -8.39 -2.58
CA ARG A 385 -20.21 -9.74 -3.08
C ARG A 385 -19.66 -9.69 -4.51
N ALA A 386 -20.18 -8.81 -5.36
CA ALA A 386 -19.67 -8.62 -6.72
C ALA A 386 -18.23 -8.07 -6.71
N LEU A 387 -17.90 -7.16 -5.80
CA LEU A 387 -16.52 -6.70 -5.59
C LEU A 387 -15.63 -7.78 -4.97
N ASP A 388 -16.13 -8.54 -3.99
CA ASP A 388 -15.38 -9.61 -3.32
C ASP A 388 -15.02 -10.76 -4.28
N ALA A 389 -15.82 -10.96 -5.33
CA ALA A 389 -15.56 -11.93 -6.39
C ALA A 389 -14.49 -11.47 -7.40
N LEU A 390 -14.05 -10.21 -7.34
CA LEU A 390 -12.99 -9.72 -8.22
C LEU A 390 -11.63 -10.22 -7.74
N GLU A 391 -10.89 -10.86 -8.65
CA GLU A 391 -9.51 -11.26 -8.41
C GLU A 391 -8.58 -10.53 -9.37
N PHE A 392 -7.68 -9.72 -8.83
CA PHE A 392 -6.67 -9.02 -9.63
C PHE A 392 -5.52 -9.97 -9.95
N VAL A 393 -5.65 -10.72 -11.05
CA VAL A 393 -4.62 -11.67 -11.49
C VAL A 393 -3.47 -10.93 -12.20
N GLY A 394 -2.23 -11.19 -11.76
CA GLY A 394 -1.00 -10.71 -12.41
C GLY A 394 -0.22 -9.66 -11.60
N ALA A 395 0.75 -9.01 -12.24
CA ALA A 395 1.57 -7.98 -11.61
C ALA A 395 0.72 -6.75 -11.21
N PRO A 396 1.03 -6.09 -10.08
CA PRO A 396 0.27 -4.95 -9.58
C PRO A 396 0.20 -3.83 -10.62
N PHE A 397 -0.98 -3.21 -10.73
CA PHE A 397 -1.24 -2.11 -11.66
C PHE A 397 -0.49 -0.81 -11.31
N ALA A 398 0.04 -0.72 -10.09
CA ALA A 398 0.87 0.38 -9.62
C ALA A 398 2.15 -0.16 -8.95
N ALA A 399 3.30 0.35 -9.36
CA ALA A 399 4.61 0.02 -8.79
C ALA A 399 4.94 0.83 -7.52
N THR A 400 3.98 1.61 -6.99
CA THR A 400 4.20 2.61 -5.95
C THR A 400 3.35 2.38 -4.70
N GLU A 401 3.68 3.12 -3.63
CA GLU A 401 2.92 3.20 -2.39
C GLU A 401 1.40 3.38 -2.60
N PRO A 402 0.56 2.94 -1.64
CA PRO A 402 -0.87 3.20 -1.66
C PRO A 402 -1.15 4.68 -1.87
N SER A 403 -2.18 5.00 -2.65
CA SER A 403 -2.55 6.40 -2.87
C SER A 403 -2.90 7.08 -1.54
N THR A 404 -2.72 8.40 -1.48
CA THR A 404 -3.16 9.23 -0.34
C THR A 404 -4.63 9.03 -0.01
N VAL A 405 -5.46 8.68 -1.00
CA VAL A 405 -6.88 8.32 -0.82
C VAL A 405 -7.03 7.03 -0.01
N VAL A 406 -6.30 5.96 -0.37
CA VAL A 406 -6.32 4.69 0.38
C VAL A 406 -5.77 4.90 1.79
N ALA A 407 -4.68 5.67 1.92
CA ALA A 407 -4.14 6.02 3.23
C ALA A 407 -5.14 6.82 4.07
N ASN A 408 -5.90 7.73 3.46
CA ASN A 408 -6.95 8.48 4.15
C ASN A 408 -8.11 7.58 4.62
N LEU A 409 -8.53 6.62 3.77
CA LEU A 409 -9.54 5.62 4.13
C LEU A 409 -9.08 4.77 5.31
N LEU A 410 -7.86 4.24 5.24
CA LEU A 410 -7.25 3.44 6.30
C LEU A 410 -7.12 4.25 7.60
N HIS A 411 -6.59 5.48 7.52
CA HIS A 411 -6.50 6.37 8.68
C HIS A 411 -7.88 6.59 9.33
N SER A 412 -8.93 6.87 8.55
CA SER A 412 -10.29 7.08 9.10
C SER A 412 -10.90 5.82 9.74
N ALA A 413 -10.49 4.64 9.27
CA ALA A 413 -10.85 3.37 9.88
C ALA A 413 -10.05 3.12 11.17
N LEU A 414 -8.82 3.61 11.27
CA LEU A 414 -7.94 3.43 12.42
C LEU A 414 -8.22 4.40 13.56
N VAL A 415 -8.49 5.67 13.24
CA VAL A 415 -8.65 6.74 14.23
C VAL A 415 -9.93 7.55 14.02
N SER A 416 -10.54 7.95 15.13
CA SER A 416 -11.47 9.08 15.22
C SER A 416 -10.65 10.36 15.27
N ARG A 417 -10.84 11.23 14.27
CA ARG A 417 -10.09 12.48 14.16
C ARG A 417 -10.77 13.60 14.91
N ASN A 418 -10.00 14.63 15.24
CA ASN A 418 -10.52 15.89 15.74
C ASN A 418 -11.40 15.75 16.99
N MET A 419 -10.93 14.99 17.97
CA MET A 419 -11.62 14.87 19.27
C MET A 419 -11.57 16.18 20.09
N GLY A 420 -10.94 17.22 19.53
CA GLY A 420 -10.81 18.54 20.13
C GLY A 420 -9.65 18.62 21.13
N PRO A 421 -9.47 19.80 21.74
CA PRO A 421 -8.41 20.01 22.71
C PRO A 421 -8.59 19.14 23.95
N LEU A 422 -7.48 18.83 24.60
CA LEU A 422 -7.49 18.24 25.93
C LEU A 422 -8.11 19.26 26.90
N GLY A 423 -9.23 18.89 27.51
CA GLY A 423 -10.00 19.78 28.37
C GLY A 423 -10.82 19.01 29.38
N PRO A 424 -11.49 19.71 30.31
CA PRO A 424 -12.28 19.07 31.33
C PRO A 424 -13.51 18.38 30.77
N HIS A 425 -14.18 17.60 31.62
CA HIS A 425 -15.45 16.98 31.27
C HIS A 425 -16.46 18.05 30.77
N PRO A 426 -17.19 17.85 29.64
CA PRO A 426 -18.04 18.88 29.03
C PRO A 426 -19.12 19.50 29.94
N ARG A 427 -19.57 18.74 30.95
CA ARG A 427 -20.52 19.19 31.99
C ARG A 427 -19.87 19.87 33.21
N ALA A 428 -18.54 19.95 33.28
CA ALA A 428 -17.85 20.62 34.36
C ALA A 428 -18.07 22.14 34.27
N LYS A 429 -18.40 22.78 35.39
CA LYS A 429 -18.46 24.25 35.45
C LYS A 429 -17.04 24.80 35.50
N THR A 430 -16.80 25.95 34.88
CA THR A 430 -15.48 26.59 34.75
C THR A 430 -14.75 26.74 36.10
N ASP A 431 -15.48 26.99 37.18
CA ASP A 431 -14.91 27.18 38.53
C ASP A 431 -15.08 25.96 39.45
N SER A 432 -15.42 24.80 38.90
CA SER A 432 -15.60 23.57 39.69
C SER A 432 -14.29 22.80 39.84
N ALA A 433 -14.18 21.97 40.89
CA ALA A 433 -13.03 21.07 41.08
C ALA A 433 -12.77 20.17 39.85
N TYR A 434 -13.83 19.84 39.10
CA TYR A 434 -13.78 19.04 37.88
C TYR A 434 -13.12 19.74 36.69
N ALA A 435 -13.03 21.08 36.70
CA ALA A 435 -12.42 21.85 35.61
C ALA A 435 -10.91 21.65 35.50
N ALA A 436 -10.26 21.19 36.58
CA ALA A 436 -8.83 20.93 36.62
C ALA A 436 -8.44 19.56 36.02
N PHE A 437 -9.39 18.65 35.83
CA PHE A 437 -9.12 17.27 35.40
C PHE A 437 -9.40 17.09 33.92
N PRO A 438 -8.42 16.69 33.10
CA PRO A 438 -8.64 16.46 31.68
C PRO A 438 -9.46 15.19 31.45
N LEU A 439 -10.41 15.24 30.51
CA LEU A 439 -11.16 14.07 30.04
C LEU A 439 -10.34 13.34 28.98
N VAL A 440 -9.75 12.21 29.38
CA VAL A 440 -9.00 11.29 28.52
C VAL A 440 -9.67 9.93 28.45
N GLN A 441 -9.48 9.24 27.33
CA GLN A 441 -10.02 7.89 27.10
C GLN A 441 -8.96 6.98 26.48
N LEU A 442 -9.18 5.67 26.58
CA LEU A 442 -8.39 4.64 25.93
C LEU A 442 -8.24 4.94 24.44
N GLY A 443 -7.00 4.87 23.97
CA GLY A 443 -6.67 5.11 22.57
C GLY A 443 -6.54 6.57 22.20
N ASP A 444 -6.75 7.54 23.10
CA ASP A 444 -6.39 8.95 22.83
C ASP A 444 -4.89 9.03 22.49
N VAL A 445 -4.58 9.53 21.29
CA VAL A 445 -3.23 9.68 20.75
C VAL A 445 -2.86 11.16 20.70
N PHE A 446 -1.70 11.48 21.28
CA PHE A 446 -1.09 12.79 21.24
C PHE A 446 0.24 12.71 20.48
N LEU A 447 0.49 13.72 19.67
CA LEU A 447 1.68 13.82 18.82
C LEU A 447 2.33 15.17 19.10
N ASP A 448 3.66 15.26 19.03
CA ASP A 448 4.34 16.55 19.08
C ASP A 448 4.14 17.33 17.77
N GLU A 449 4.40 18.64 17.79
CA GLU A 449 4.29 19.50 16.59
C GLU A 449 5.15 18.99 15.43
N GLY A 450 6.33 18.44 15.74
CA GLY A 450 7.27 17.88 14.78
C GLY A 450 6.93 16.46 14.30
N ARG A 451 5.91 15.80 14.88
CA ARG A 451 5.56 14.39 14.64
C ARG A 451 6.77 13.45 14.78
N THR A 452 7.67 13.76 15.71
CA THR A 452 8.82 12.93 16.06
C THR A 452 8.54 12.02 17.25
N LYS A 453 7.46 12.30 17.99
CA LYS A 453 7.03 11.56 19.18
C LYS A 453 5.52 11.39 19.16
N ALA A 454 5.08 10.21 19.57
CA ALA A 454 3.70 9.90 19.84
C ALA A 454 3.55 9.38 21.26
N VAL A 455 2.36 9.52 21.82
CA VAL A 455 1.97 8.84 23.04
C VAL A 455 0.50 8.50 22.96
N VAL A 456 0.13 7.32 23.43
CA VAL A 456 -1.25 6.84 23.46
C VAL A 456 -1.67 6.47 24.89
N VAL A 457 -2.91 6.78 25.24
CA VAL A 457 -3.53 6.40 26.51
C VAL A 457 -3.92 4.93 26.46
N MET A 458 -3.43 4.15 27.43
CA MET A 458 -3.63 2.70 27.53
C MET A 458 -4.46 2.27 28.74
N SER A 459 -4.81 3.20 29.64
CA SER A 459 -5.75 2.92 30.74
C SER A 459 -7.15 2.62 30.19
N ALA A 460 -7.89 1.73 30.84
CA ALA A 460 -9.25 1.40 30.43
C ALA A 460 -10.20 2.58 30.67
N ASP A 461 -11.19 2.76 29.79
CA ASP A 461 -12.17 3.84 29.88
C ASP A 461 -12.92 3.85 31.22
N CYS A 462 -13.23 2.67 31.77
CA CYS A 462 -13.93 2.56 33.05
C CYS A 462 -13.13 3.14 34.23
N ASP A 463 -11.79 3.10 34.17
CA ASP A 463 -10.91 3.61 35.22
C ASP A 463 -10.70 5.12 35.09
N LEU A 464 -10.76 5.65 33.87
CA LEU A 464 -10.61 7.08 33.56
C LEU A 464 -11.92 7.87 33.65
N ALA A 465 -13.05 7.17 33.60
CA ALA A 465 -14.37 7.77 33.60
C ALA A 465 -14.70 8.44 34.94
N PHE A 466 -15.03 9.73 34.89
CA PHE A 466 -15.54 10.52 36.01
C PHE A 466 -16.69 11.41 35.56
N SER A 467 -17.53 11.84 36.51
CA SER A 467 -18.67 12.71 36.24
C SER A 467 -18.69 13.88 37.22
N PRO A 468 -19.28 15.04 36.87
CA PRO A 468 -19.47 16.16 37.80
C PRO A 468 -20.61 15.90 38.81
N MET A 469 -20.88 14.62 39.12
CA MET A 469 -21.85 14.17 40.12
C MET A 469 -21.08 13.52 41.29
N PRO A 470 -21.63 13.57 42.52
CA PRO A 470 -20.94 13.06 43.72
C PRO A 470 -20.56 11.57 43.68
N ASP A 471 -21.26 10.78 42.86
CA ASP A 471 -21.11 9.32 42.83
C ASP A 471 -19.83 8.85 42.12
N ARG A 472 -19.16 9.72 41.35
CA ARG A 472 -17.96 9.37 40.56
C ARG A 472 -17.05 10.58 40.35
N GLU A 473 -16.56 11.14 41.45
CA GLU A 473 -15.62 12.25 41.43
C GLU A 473 -14.26 11.83 40.84
N PRO A 474 -13.55 12.72 40.12
CA PRO A 474 -12.20 12.44 39.64
C PRO A 474 -11.25 12.31 40.82
N ASP A 475 -10.44 11.26 40.82
CA ASP A 475 -9.33 11.11 41.74
C ASP A 475 -8.03 11.58 41.06
N ALA A 476 -7.40 12.61 41.66
CA ALA A 476 -6.19 13.21 41.13
C ALA A 476 -5.01 12.22 41.05
N ASP A 477 -5.00 11.22 41.93
CA ASP A 477 -3.95 10.21 42.02
C ASP A 477 -4.21 9.02 41.08
N THR A 478 -5.34 8.99 40.36
CA THR A 478 -5.65 7.94 39.36
C THR A 478 -4.54 7.88 38.31
N PRO A 479 -3.84 6.74 38.15
CA PRO A 479 -2.74 6.63 37.22
C PRO A 479 -3.25 6.47 35.78
N VAL A 480 -2.87 7.41 34.92
CA VAL A 480 -3.07 7.32 33.47
C VAL A 480 -1.85 6.66 32.85
N MET A 481 -2.05 5.48 32.29
CA MET A 481 -1.00 4.71 31.62
C MET A 481 -0.81 5.21 30.20
N LEU A 482 0.42 5.59 29.88
CA LEU A 482 0.84 6.19 28.63
C LEU A 482 1.91 5.34 27.97
N LEU A 483 1.69 5.01 26.70
CA LEU A 483 2.62 4.24 25.88
C LEU A 483 3.23 5.17 24.81
N PRO A 484 4.54 5.46 24.89
CA PRO A 484 5.22 6.26 23.88
C PRO A 484 5.43 5.47 22.58
N GLY A 485 5.46 6.20 21.48
CA GLY A 485 5.79 5.68 20.16
C GLY A 485 6.58 6.69 19.34
N VAL A 486 7.15 6.23 18.24
CA VAL A 486 7.90 7.05 17.29
C VAL A 486 7.19 6.99 15.93
N PRO A 487 6.61 8.11 15.46
CA PRO A 487 6.13 8.20 14.09
C PRO A 487 7.29 8.12 13.11
N VAL A 488 7.19 7.25 12.12
CA VAL A 488 8.14 7.06 11.03
C VAL A 488 7.36 7.17 9.72
N LYS A 489 7.88 7.91 8.74
CA LYS A 489 7.24 7.99 7.42
C LYS A 489 7.24 6.59 6.80
N MET A 490 6.15 6.19 6.16
CA MET A 490 5.99 4.83 5.64
C MET A 490 7.11 4.42 4.67
N LYS A 491 7.58 5.37 3.84
CA LYS A 491 8.72 5.18 2.93
C LYS A 491 10.06 4.86 3.62
N ASP A 492 10.23 5.33 4.85
CA ASP A 492 11.44 5.16 5.66
C ASP A 492 11.28 4.02 6.68
N ALA A 493 10.06 3.48 6.81
CA ALA A 493 9.75 2.43 7.74
C ALA A 493 10.40 1.11 7.31
N LYS A 494 11.12 0.48 8.24
CA LYS A 494 11.64 -0.88 8.07
C LYS A 494 10.60 -1.86 8.58
N ASP A 495 10.46 -2.98 7.90
CA ASP A 495 9.70 -4.10 8.44
C ASP A 495 10.44 -4.67 9.65
N GLY A 496 9.68 -4.84 10.73
CA GLY A 496 10.20 -5.28 12.00
C GLY A 496 9.10 -5.94 12.82
N PRO A 497 9.47 -6.75 13.82
CA PRO A 497 8.51 -7.39 14.72
C PRO A 497 7.90 -6.41 15.74
N ASP A 498 8.33 -5.15 15.73
CA ASP A 498 7.90 -4.16 16.71
C ASP A 498 6.41 -3.80 16.53
N PRO A 499 5.64 -3.75 17.63
CA PRO A 499 4.25 -3.32 17.63
C PRO A 499 4.10 -1.95 16.97
N ASN A 500 3.18 -1.86 16.03
CA ASN A 500 3.01 -0.65 15.24
C ASN A 500 1.55 -0.38 14.87
N THR A 501 1.29 0.89 14.55
CA THR A 501 0.05 1.34 13.91
C THR A 501 0.40 1.98 12.58
N ASP A 502 0.07 1.30 11.49
CA ASP A 502 0.34 1.72 10.12
C ASP A 502 -0.76 2.61 9.55
N GLY A 503 -0.45 3.41 8.52
CA GLY A 503 -1.48 4.09 7.73
C GLY A 503 -2.01 5.39 8.33
N LEU A 504 -1.28 6.01 9.25
CA LEU A 504 -1.67 7.30 9.81
C LEU A 504 -1.30 8.43 8.85
N LEU A 505 -2.30 8.91 8.09
CA LEU A 505 -2.18 10.11 7.27
C LEU A 505 -2.10 11.39 8.12
N HIS A 506 -1.06 12.20 7.93
CA HIS A 506 -0.99 13.56 8.43
C HIS A 506 -0.54 14.49 7.31
N ARG A 507 -1.36 15.50 7.00
CA ARG A 507 -1.24 16.33 5.78
C ARG A 507 -1.28 15.43 4.54
N GLU A 508 -0.15 15.21 3.89
CA GLU A 508 -0.02 14.42 2.67
C GLU A 508 0.93 13.22 2.84
N GLU A 509 1.49 13.04 4.04
CA GLU A 509 2.43 11.96 4.34
C GLU A 509 1.76 10.87 5.19
N VAL A 510 2.09 9.62 4.87
CA VAL A 510 1.62 8.43 5.59
C VAL A 510 2.67 8.03 6.60
N TYR A 511 2.27 7.88 7.86
CA TYR A 511 3.13 7.49 8.97
C TYR A 511 2.75 6.10 9.50
N ARG A 512 3.78 5.42 10.00
CA ARG A 512 3.72 4.26 10.91
C ARG A 512 4.14 4.77 12.29
N ILE A 513 3.35 4.55 13.34
CA ILE A 513 3.85 4.74 14.71
C ILE A 513 4.39 3.40 15.21
N VAL A 514 5.67 3.38 15.56
CA VAL A 514 6.31 2.23 16.23
C VAL A 514 6.20 2.42 17.73
N TRP A 515 5.49 1.54 18.42
CA TRP A 515 5.22 1.64 19.86
C TRP A 515 6.33 0.97 20.67
N ASP A 516 6.83 1.66 21.70
CA ASP A 516 7.87 1.14 22.57
C ASP A 516 7.25 0.47 23.79
N LEU A 517 6.86 -0.81 23.69
CA LEU A 517 6.21 -1.53 24.80
C LEU A 517 7.08 -1.65 26.07
N ALA A 518 8.40 -1.51 25.94
CA ALA A 518 9.33 -1.59 27.06
C ALA A 518 9.39 -0.27 27.85
N LYS A 519 8.95 0.83 27.26
CA LYS A 519 8.82 2.13 27.93
C LYS A 519 7.34 2.42 28.15
N TYR A 520 6.96 2.68 29.38
CA TYR A 520 5.64 3.21 29.68
C TYR A 520 5.74 4.21 30.82
N ARG A 521 4.75 5.09 30.94
CA ARG A 521 4.65 6.05 32.02
C ARG A 521 3.26 5.94 32.64
N ALA A 522 3.21 6.04 33.97
CA ALA A 522 1.98 6.28 34.69
C ALA A 522 2.04 7.72 35.20
N VAL A 523 1.08 8.54 34.78
CA VAL A 523 0.99 9.96 35.18
C VAL A 523 -0.32 10.15 35.94
N PRO A 524 -0.32 10.74 37.14
CA PRO A 524 -1.56 11.04 37.86
C PRO A 524 -2.49 11.93 37.01
N LEU A 525 -3.79 11.63 37.01
CA LEU A 525 -4.79 12.35 36.21
C LEU A 525 -4.74 13.86 36.44
N GLY A 526 -4.54 14.30 37.68
CA GLY A 526 -4.43 15.73 38.03
C GLY A 526 -3.19 16.45 37.49
N GLN A 527 -2.15 15.71 37.08
CA GLN A 527 -0.89 16.26 36.55
C GLN A 527 -0.73 16.04 35.04
N LEU A 528 -1.71 15.40 34.40
CA LEU A 528 -1.57 14.90 33.04
C LEU A 528 -1.37 16.02 32.01
N ASN A 529 -2.13 17.11 32.11
CA ASN A 529 -2.02 18.25 31.19
C ASN A 529 -0.65 18.94 31.30
N GLU A 530 -0.17 19.18 32.53
CA GLU A 530 1.17 19.75 32.76
C GLU A 530 2.27 18.85 32.22
N TRP A 531 2.11 17.53 32.36
CA TRP A 531 3.05 16.57 31.81
C TRP A 531 3.10 16.62 30.28
N PHE A 532 1.96 16.63 29.59
CA PHE A 532 1.93 16.74 28.13
C PHE A 532 2.61 18.02 27.64
N GLN A 533 2.31 19.15 28.28
CA GLN A 533 2.93 20.43 27.94
C GLN A 533 4.45 20.41 28.17
N LYS A 534 4.90 19.85 29.30
CA LYS A 534 6.32 19.72 29.64
C LYS A 534 7.10 18.84 28.65
N GLU A 535 6.49 17.74 28.19
CA GLU A 535 7.11 16.82 27.24
C GLU A 535 6.98 17.28 25.77
N GLY A 536 6.22 18.34 25.51
CA GLY A 536 6.07 18.97 24.20
C GLY A 536 5.05 18.29 23.28
N TYR A 537 4.02 17.64 23.84
CA TYR A 537 2.93 17.09 23.05
C TYR A 537 1.86 18.15 22.73
N ASP A 538 1.29 18.09 21.53
CA ASP A 538 0.18 18.95 21.13
C ASP A 538 -1.11 18.49 21.82
N VAL A 539 -1.65 19.36 22.67
CA VAL A 539 -2.93 19.14 23.38
C VAL A 539 -4.08 19.94 22.77
N SER A 540 -3.84 20.71 21.71
CA SER A 540 -4.86 21.53 21.04
C SER A 540 -5.86 20.68 20.23
N ASN A 541 -5.42 19.50 19.81
CA ASN A 541 -6.25 18.52 19.14
C ASN A 541 -5.69 17.12 19.40
N ARG A 542 -6.57 16.14 19.63
CA ARG A 542 -6.17 14.74 19.74
C ARG A 542 -6.97 13.88 18.78
N ASP A 543 -6.30 12.84 18.29
CA ASP A 543 -6.95 11.74 17.58
C ASP A 543 -7.17 10.60 18.57
N ARG A 544 -8.08 9.67 18.27
CA ARG A 544 -8.32 8.50 19.11
C ARG A 544 -8.30 7.25 18.27
N LEU A 545 -7.46 6.27 18.61
CA LEU A 545 -7.54 4.92 18.04
C LEU A 545 -8.95 4.37 18.25
N ARG A 546 -9.58 3.90 17.17
CA ARG A 546 -10.88 3.24 17.28
C ARG A 546 -10.77 1.99 18.16
N PRO A 547 -11.86 1.58 18.84
CA PRO A 547 -11.81 0.56 19.89
C PRO A 547 -11.09 -0.73 19.50
N LEU A 548 -11.30 -1.25 18.30
CA LEU A 548 -10.63 -2.47 17.82
C LEU A 548 -9.09 -2.35 17.87
N PHE A 549 -8.55 -1.21 17.44
CA PHE A 549 -7.12 -0.98 17.36
C PHE A 549 -6.52 -0.58 18.72
N ALA A 550 -7.26 0.22 19.51
CA ALA A 550 -6.87 0.56 20.86
C ALA A 550 -6.79 -0.69 21.76
N LEU A 551 -7.80 -1.56 21.70
CA LEU A 551 -7.85 -2.81 22.47
C LEU A 551 -6.78 -3.81 22.01
N LYS A 552 -6.52 -3.91 20.69
CA LYS A 552 -5.41 -4.71 20.17
C LYS A 552 -4.07 -4.26 20.77
N LEU A 553 -3.78 -2.96 20.71
CA LEU A 553 -2.55 -2.40 21.28
C LEU A 553 -2.50 -2.60 22.80
N GLN A 554 -3.63 -2.49 23.49
CA GLN A 554 -3.73 -2.73 24.93
C GLN A 554 -3.45 -4.19 25.30
N GLN A 555 -3.93 -5.13 24.50
CA GLN A 555 -3.64 -6.56 24.64
C GLN A 555 -2.16 -6.85 24.41
N GLU A 556 -1.56 -6.29 23.36
CA GLU A 556 -0.12 -6.45 23.07
C GLU A 556 0.74 -5.88 24.20
N PHE A 557 0.40 -4.69 24.68
CA PHE A 557 1.06 -4.04 25.79
C PHE A 557 0.90 -4.83 27.11
N GLY A 558 -0.31 -5.28 27.43
CA GLY A 558 -0.57 -6.13 28.59
C GLY A 558 0.20 -7.46 28.53
N ALA A 559 0.23 -8.09 27.35
CA ALA A 559 1.01 -9.30 27.12
C ALA A 559 2.52 -9.06 27.28
N HIS A 560 3.02 -7.86 26.97
CA HIS A 560 4.40 -7.48 27.22
C HIS A 560 4.70 -7.31 28.72
N LEU A 561 3.85 -6.59 29.46
CA LEU A 561 4.01 -6.36 30.90
C LEU A 561 3.92 -7.65 31.72
N MET A 562 3.02 -8.56 31.34
CA MET A 562 2.76 -9.79 32.09
C MET A 562 3.73 -10.93 31.73
N ARG A 563 4.75 -10.68 30.90
CA ARG A 563 5.79 -11.67 30.62
C ARG A 563 6.60 -11.95 31.88
N VAL A 564 6.41 -13.13 32.45
CA VAL A 564 7.33 -13.70 33.42
C VAL A 564 8.55 -14.20 32.66
N GLY A 565 9.64 -13.45 32.69
CA GLY A 565 10.90 -13.87 32.11
C GLY A 565 11.46 -15.07 32.90
N PRO A 566 11.57 -16.27 32.32
CA PRO A 566 12.32 -17.34 32.97
C PRO A 566 13.79 -16.89 33.11
N PRO A 567 14.51 -17.32 34.16
CA PRO A 567 15.94 -17.07 34.25
C PRO A 567 16.62 -17.58 32.98
N ILE A 568 17.56 -16.80 32.45
CA ILE A 568 18.35 -17.21 31.29
C ILE A 568 19.12 -18.46 31.72
N LEU A 569 18.74 -19.62 31.18
CA LEU A 569 19.50 -20.85 31.39
C LEU A 569 20.91 -20.63 30.80
N PRO A 570 21.97 -21.08 31.51
CA PRO A 570 23.31 -21.00 30.96
C PRO A 570 23.35 -21.77 29.63
N PRO A 571 24.19 -21.33 28.66
CA PRO A 571 24.34 -22.04 27.41
C PRO A 571 24.68 -23.51 27.69
N THR A 572 23.81 -24.41 27.24
CA THR A 572 24.03 -25.86 27.40
C THR A 572 24.87 -26.35 26.24
N THR A 573 26.06 -26.84 26.54
CA THR A 573 26.90 -27.55 25.57
C THR A 573 26.60 -29.03 25.65
N VAL A 574 26.29 -29.64 24.51
CA VAL A 574 26.01 -31.07 24.38
C VAL A 574 26.98 -31.71 23.40
N GLY A 575 27.40 -32.93 23.70
CA GLY A 575 28.14 -33.77 22.77
C GLY A 575 27.23 -34.26 21.65
N VAL A 576 27.71 -34.21 20.41
CA VAL A 576 26.97 -34.65 19.23
C VAL A 576 27.89 -35.44 18.31
N GLY A 577 27.35 -36.43 17.59
CA GLY A 577 28.13 -37.13 16.57
C GLY A 577 28.40 -36.24 15.37
N GLY A 578 29.33 -36.64 14.51
CA GLY A 578 29.55 -35.97 13.24
C GLY A 578 30.26 -36.85 12.23
N ARG A 579 30.22 -36.46 10.97
CA ARG A 579 30.89 -37.14 9.86
C ARG A 579 31.63 -36.13 9.01
N MET A 580 32.80 -36.51 8.52
CA MET A 580 33.62 -35.71 7.63
C MET A 580 33.47 -36.26 6.22
N ILE A 581 33.07 -35.39 5.30
CA ILE A 581 32.74 -35.77 3.92
C ILE A 581 33.58 -34.91 2.99
N VAL A 582 34.32 -35.54 2.08
CA VAL A 582 34.99 -34.82 1.00
C VAL A 582 34.00 -34.71 -0.16
N CYS A 583 33.64 -33.47 -0.51
CA CYS A 583 32.78 -33.21 -1.65
C CYS A 583 33.65 -33.15 -2.91
N THR A 584 33.61 -34.21 -3.71
CA THR A 584 34.04 -34.19 -5.11
C THR A 584 32.77 -34.38 -5.97
N PRO A 585 32.83 -34.68 -7.28
CA PRO A 585 31.65 -35.13 -8.01
C PRO A 585 30.94 -36.30 -7.31
N GLU A 586 31.68 -37.09 -6.53
CA GLU A 586 31.18 -38.09 -5.59
C GLU A 586 31.44 -37.63 -4.15
N LYS A 587 30.45 -37.79 -3.27
CA LYS A 587 30.60 -37.51 -1.84
C LYS A 587 31.21 -38.73 -1.16
N THR A 588 32.40 -38.58 -0.59
CA THR A 588 33.10 -39.67 0.10
C THR A 588 33.20 -39.38 1.58
N GLU A 589 32.69 -40.28 2.42
CA GLU A 589 32.85 -40.20 3.86
C GLU A 589 34.26 -40.65 4.25
N VAL A 590 34.99 -39.78 4.95
CA VAL A 590 36.43 -39.96 5.26
C VAL A 590 36.71 -40.03 6.76
N GLY A 591 35.71 -39.80 7.61
CA GLY A 591 35.84 -39.93 9.05
C GLY A 591 34.53 -39.72 9.80
N GLU A 592 34.46 -40.27 11.01
CA GLU A 592 33.35 -40.13 11.94
C GLU A 592 33.88 -39.59 13.29
N PHE A 593 33.08 -38.77 13.95
CA PHE A 593 33.35 -38.17 15.25
C PHE A 593 32.30 -38.59 16.26
N THR A 594 32.75 -38.97 17.45
CA THR A 594 31.86 -39.35 18.55
C THR A 594 31.32 -38.13 19.30
N PRO A 595 30.23 -38.27 20.08
CA PRO A 595 29.71 -37.19 20.92
C PRO A 595 30.71 -36.57 21.89
N ASP A 596 31.75 -37.30 22.30
CA ASP A 596 32.80 -36.78 23.19
C ASP A 596 33.81 -35.88 22.45
N GLU A 597 33.84 -35.95 21.12
CA GLU A 597 34.81 -35.25 20.28
C GLU A 597 34.26 -33.93 19.74
N LEU A 598 32.94 -33.88 19.49
CA LEU A 598 32.28 -32.76 18.82
C LEU A 598 31.17 -32.19 19.72
N MET A 599 31.29 -30.91 20.05
CA MET A 599 30.46 -30.25 21.06
C MET A 599 29.70 -29.08 20.45
N VAL A 600 28.40 -29.02 20.69
CA VAL A 600 27.53 -27.95 20.19
C VAL A 600 26.87 -27.21 21.34
N THR A 601 26.90 -25.88 21.29
CA THR A 601 26.28 -25.00 22.28
C THR A 601 25.08 -24.28 21.67
N ARG A 602 23.92 -24.36 22.34
CA ARG A 602 22.68 -23.69 21.91
C ARG A 602 22.41 -22.47 22.75
N LEU A 603 22.20 -21.32 22.11
CA LEU A 603 21.83 -20.09 22.80
C LEU A 603 20.97 -19.19 21.91
N LYS A 604 19.76 -18.86 22.38
CA LYS A 604 18.84 -17.92 21.72
C LYS A 604 18.57 -18.21 20.23
N GLY A 605 18.52 -19.49 19.85
CA GLY A 605 18.28 -19.92 18.46
C GLY A 605 19.54 -20.08 17.61
N SER A 606 20.69 -19.55 18.06
CA SER A 606 21.99 -19.81 17.45
C SER A 606 22.57 -21.13 17.96
N VAL A 607 23.26 -21.82 17.06
CA VAL A 607 23.96 -23.09 17.33
C VAL A 607 25.44 -22.83 17.11
N TRP A 608 26.28 -23.13 18.10
CA TRP A 608 27.72 -22.88 18.04
C TRP A 608 28.47 -24.20 18.12
N LEU A 609 29.29 -24.50 17.12
CA LEU A 609 30.19 -25.63 17.11
C LEU A 609 31.51 -25.27 17.79
N ARG A 610 31.94 -26.11 18.73
CA ARG A 610 33.28 -26.03 19.30
C ARG A 610 34.18 -27.03 18.57
N VAL A 611 35.13 -26.52 17.79
CA VAL A 611 36.11 -27.34 17.09
C VAL A 611 37.29 -27.61 18.03
N THR A 612 37.60 -28.89 18.25
CA THR A 612 38.80 -29.27 19.00
C THR A 612 40.02 -29.28 18.08
N THR A 613 41.22 -29.20 18.64
CA THR A 613 42.47 -29.31 17.86
C THR A 613 42.56 -30.62 17.07
N ARG A 614 41.96 -31.69 17.58
CA ARG A 614 41.85 -32.97 16.89
C ARG A 614 40.96 -32.89 15.65
N ILE A 615 39.77 -32.27 15.76
CA ILE A 615 38.87 -32.07 14.61
C ILE A 615 39.54 -31.16 13.58
N ALA A 616 40.13 -30.04 14.01
CA ALA A 616 40.84 -29.11 13.12
C ALA A 616 41.99 -29.82 12.38
N GLY A 617 42.76 -30.66 13.08
CA GLY A 617 43.82 -31.48 12.47
C GLY A 617 43.28 -32.48 11.45
N ALA A 618 42.18 -33.17 11.76
CA ALA A 618 41.53 -34.09 10.83
C ALA A 618 41.03 -33.38 9.56
N LEU A 619 40.41 -32.20 9.72
CA LEU A 619 39.96 -31.36 8.61
C LEU A 619 41.13 -30.90 7.74
N ARG A 620 42.26 -30.50 8.35
CA ARG A 620 43.48 -30.10 7.63
C ARG A 620 44.02 -31.23 6.76
N VAL A 621 44.15 -32.44 7.32
CA VAL A 621 44.62 -33.63 6.58
C VAL A 621 43.72 -33.92 5.37
N GLN A 622 42.41 -33.81 5.52
CA GLN A 622 41.49 -34.03 4.40
C GLN A 622 41.52 -32.90 3.37
N CYS A 623 41.76 -31.65 3.79
CA CYS A 623 41.99 -30.55 2.85
C CYS A 623 43.29 -30.74 2.06
N GLU A 624 44.35 -31.27 2.68
CA GLU A 624 45.61 -31.61 2.02
C GLU A 624 45.42 -32.75 1.01
N ALA A 625 44.66 -33.79 1.37
CA ALA A 625 44.28 -34.88 0.46
C ALA A 625 43.45 -34.36 -0.72
N LEU A 626 42.43 -33.53 -0.46
CA LEU A 626 41.64 -32.88 -1.50
C LEU A 626 42.51 -32.03 -2.44
N ARG A 627 43.51 -31.31 -1.93
CA ARG A 627 44.46 -30.58 -2.77
C ARG A 627 45.20 -31.52 -3.73
N SER A 628 45.69 -32.65 -3.21
CA SER A 628 46.38 -33.67 -4.02
C SER A 628 45.48 -34.21 -5.13
N ASP A 629 44.21 -34.52 -4.82
CA ASP A 629 43.24 -34.99 -5.82
C ASP A 629 42.95 -33.93 -6.87
N MET A 630 42.86 -32.65 -6.47
CA MET A 630 42.66 -31.54 -7.39
C MET A 630 43.87 -31.33 -8.32
N GLU A 631 45.10 -31.57 -7.85
CA GLU A 631 46.31 -31.53 -8.66
C GLU A 631 46.33 -32.65 -9.71
N GLU A 632 45.93 -33.87 -9.34
CA GLU A 632 45.79 -34.97 -10.29
C GLU A 632 44.71 -34.66 -11.35
N GLN A 633 43.56 -34.13 -10.93
CA GLN A 633 42.50 -33.72 -11.84
C GLN A 633 42.91 -32.56 -12.75
N ARG A 634 43.71 -31.61 -12.25
CA ARG A 634 44.32 -30.54 -13.06
C ARG A 634 45.22 -31.14 -14.15
N ASP A 635 46.03 -32.12 -13.81
CA ASP A 635 47.00 -32.71 -14.72
C ASP A 635 46.30 -33.52 -15.83
N ALA A 636 45.21 -34.21 -15.48
CA ALA A 636 44.32 -34.91 -16.40
C ALA A 636 43.38 -34.00 -17.21
N ALA A 637 43.13 -32.76 -16.76
CA ALA A 637 42.19 -31.84 -17.41
C ALA A 637 42.72 -31.28 -18.75
N PRO A 638 41.82 -30.96 -19.71
CA PRO A 638 42.21 -30.32 -20.96
C PRO A 638 42.83 -28.92 -20.72
N PRO A 639 43.70 -28.41 -21.62
CA PRO A 639 44.48 -27.19 -21.40
C PRO A 639 43.65 -25.97 -20.98
N LYS A 640 42.43 -25.84 -21.53
CA LYS A 640 41.50 -24.75 -21.22
C LYS A 640 40.97 -24.77 -19.78
N LYS A 641 40.91 -25.94 -19.12
CA LYS A 641 40.42 -26.11 -17.75
C LYS A 641 41.54 -26.11 -16.70
N LYS A 642 42.80 -26.36 -17.08
CA LYS A 642 43.95 -26.38 -16.15
C LYS A 642 44.10 -25.08 -15.36
N GLY A 643 43.83 -23.93 -15.98
CA GLY A 643 43.90 -22.63 -15.31
C GLY A 643 42.83 -22.43 -14.21
N ASP A 644 41.61 -22.96 -14.39
CA ASP A 644 40.56 -22.91 -13.35
C ASP A 644 40.93 -23.81 -12.16
N TRP A 645 41.41 -25.01 -12.46
CA TRP A 645 41.93 -25.94 -11.44
C TRP A 645 43.09 -25.35 -10.64
N GLN A 646 44.05 -24.72 -11.32
CA GLN A 646 45.19 -24.08 -10.65
C GLN A 646 44.72 -22.98 -9.68
N ARG A 647 43.77 -22.13 -10.09
CA ARG A 647 43.21 -21.09 -9.19
C ARG A 647 42.56 -21.69 -7.95
N LYS A 648 41.86 -22.82 -8.08
CA LYS A 648 41.22 -23.50 -6.95
C LYS A 648 42.26 -24.14 -6.01
N ILE A 649 43.29 -24.76 -6.57
CA ILE A 649 44.43 -25.31 -5.81
C ILE A 649 45.18 -24.19 -5.06
N ASP A 650 45.41 -23.05 -5.71
CA ASP A 650 46.08 -21.90 -5.11
C ASP A 650 45.24 -21.31 -3.96
N ALA A 651 43.92 -21.18 -4.15
CA ALA A 651 43.00 -20.73 -3.11
C ALA A 651 42.97 -21.69 -1.90
N LEU A 652 42.94 -22.99 -2.15
CA LEU A 652 42.99 -24.01 -1.09
C LEU A 652 44.34 -23.99 -0.36
N SER A 653 45.46 -23.91 -1.09
CA SER A 653 46.81 -23.87 -0.52
C SER A 653 47.03 -22.64 0.34
N LYS A 654 46.54 -21.48 -0.10
CA LYS A 654 46.62 -20.23 0.67
C LYS A 654 45.98 -20.38 2.06
N GLU A 655 44.83 -21.03 2.16
CA GLU A 655 44.17 -21.25 3.46
C GLU A 655 44.79 -22.41 4.26
N LEU A 656 45.33 -23.45 3.59
CA LEU A 656 46.07 -24.54 4.25
C LEU A 656 47.32 -24.03 4.97
N ASP A 657 48.04 -23.09 4.36
CA ASP A 657 49.28 -22.50 4.89
C ASP A 657 49.03 -21.34 5.88
N ASN A 658 47.77 -20.98 6.11
CA ASN A 658 47.38 -19.90 7.00
C ASN A 658 47.10 -20.41 8.43
N ASP A 659 48.08 -20.33 9.32
CA ASP A 659 47.93 -20.78 10.71
C ASP A 659 46.83 -20.01 11.47
N ASP A 660 46.65 -18.72 11.20
CA ASP A 660 45.61 -17.90 11.84
C ASP A 660 44.20 -18.40 11.48
N TYR A 661 44.01 -18.91 10.26
CA TYR A 661 42.75 -19.54 9.85
C TYR A 661 42.44 -20.77 10.70
N TRP A 662 43.41 -21.67 10.91
CA TRP A 662 43.21 -22.88 11.72
C TRP A 662 43.04 -22.58 13.21
N ILE A 663 43.73 -21.55 13.73
CA ILE A 663 43.53 -21.07 15.10
C ILE A 663 42.12 -20.47 15.25
N GLY A 664 41.66 -19.69 14.28
CA GLY A 664 40.31 -19.12 14.27
C GLY A 664 39.21 -20.17 14.26
N LEU A 665 39.44 -21.35 13.66
CA LEU A 665 38.49 -22.46 13.72
C LEU A 665 38.28 -23.01 15.14
N LEU A 666 39.26 -22.86 16.04
CA LEU A 666 39.14 -23.29 17.45
C LEU A 666 38.25 -22.35 18.28
N GLU A 667 37.96 -21.15 17.75
CA GLU A 667 36.92 -20.29 18.30
C GLU A 667 35.54 -20.88 18.01
N ASN A 668 34.55 -20.57 18.84
CA ASN A 668 33.20 -21.09 18.65
C ASN A 668 32.66 -20.65 17.29
N MET A 669 32.30 -21.62 16.44
CA MET A 669 31.76 -21.36 15.11
C MET A 669 30.24 -21.38 15.14
N GLU A 670 29.58 -20.23 14.99
CA GLU A 670 28.12 -20.20 14.80
C GLU A 670 27.75 -20.98 13.54
N LEU A 671 26.72 -21.82 13.56
CA LEU A 671 26.26 -22.63 12.44
C LEU A 671 25.01 -22.02 11.81
N ASN A 672 24.78 -22.30 10.53
CA ASN A 672 23.54 -21.92 9.85
C ASN A 672 22.37 -22.80 10.32
N ALA A 673 21.17 -22.51 9.82
CA ALA A 673 20.01 -23.38 9.98
C ALA A 673 20.27 -24.80 9.43
N VAL A 674 19.54 -25.79 9.96
CA VAL A 674 19.63 -27.20 9.56
C VAL A 674 19.52 -27.34 8.03
N GLY A 675 20.43 -28.12 7.43
CA GLY A 675 20.52 -28.34 5.97
C GLY A 675 21.30 -27.25 5.20
N SER A 676 21.64 -26.12 5.84
CA SER A 676 22.45 -25.07 5.21
C SER A 676 23.93 -25.21 5.58
N VAL A 677 24.79 -25.32 4.56
CA VAL A 677 26.25 -25.40 4.75
C VAL A 677 26.80 -24.00 5.03
N LYS A 678 27.40 -23.81 6.21
CA LYS A 678 28.21 -22.63 6.52
C LYS A 678 29.62 -22.83 5.99
N THR A 679 30.09 -21.91 5.17
CA THR A 679 31.41 -21.99 4.55
C THR A 679 32.41 -21.14 5.31
N VAL A 680 33.51 -21.75 5.74
CA VAL A 680 34.64 -21.09 6.37
C VAL A 680 35.88 -21.53 5.59
N GLY A 681 36.37 -20.67 4.70
CA GLY A 681 37.47 -21.01 3.77
C GLY A 681 37.19 -22.29 2.95
N PRO A 682 38.10 -23.28 2.93
CA PRO A 682 37.92 -24.55 2.23
C PRO A 682 37.02 -25.56 2.95
N ILE A 683 36.46 -25.20 4.11
CA ILE A 683 35.63 -26.09 4.93
C ILE A 683 34.16 -25.67 4.85
N GLY A 684 33.27 -26.64 4.71
CA GLY A 684 31.84 -26.49 4.98
C GLY A 684 31.49 -27.11 6.33
N VAL A 685 30.58 -26.51 7.08
CA VAL A 685 30.00 -27.11 8.29
C VAL A 685 28.49 -27.06 8.18
N VAL A 686 27.82 -28.18 8.45
CA VAL A 686 26.37 -28.31 8.29
C VAL A 686 25.76 -29.11 9.41
N VAL A 687 24.54 -28.75 9.80
CA VAL A 687 23.75 -29.51 10.78
C VAL A 687 22.70 -30.33 10.02
N GLY A 688 22.69 -31.65 10.25
CA GLY A 688 21.78 -32.60 9.60
C GLY A 688 22.33 -33.17 8.28
N CYS A 689 21.68 -34.22 7.77
CA CYS A 689 22.11 -34.97 6.57
C CYS A 689 21.47 -34.49 5.26
N ASP A 690 20.44 -33.65 5.33
CA ASP A 690 19.66 -33.19 4.17
C ASP A 690 20.25 -31.90 3.56
N TRP A 691 21.48 -31.98 3.05
CA TRP A 691 22.16 -30.83 2.44
C TRP A 691 22.77 -31.16 1.07
N THR A 692 22.80 -30.13 0.22
CA THR A 692 23.40 -30.20 -1.13
C THR A 692 24.47 -29.14 -1.26
N ASP A 693 25.69 -29.56 -1.57
CA ASP A 693 26.76 -28.67 -2.01
C ASP A 693 27.48 -29.34 -3.17
N ASN A 694 27.59 -28.63 -4.29
CA ASN A 694 28.25 -29.12 -5.50
C ASN A 694 29.68 -28.59 -5.62
N LYS A 695 30.16 -27.84 -4.62
CA LYS A 695 31.51 -27.26 -4.61
C LYS A 695 32.50 -28.25 -4.02
N MET A 696 33.71 -28.25 -4.56
CA MET A 696 34.81 -29.05 -4.03
C MET A 696 35.31 -28.48 -2.70
N ARG A 697 35.15 -29.24 -1.62
CA ARG A 697 35.53 -28.87 -0.25
C ARG A 697 35.40 -30.05 0.71
N VAL A 698 35.96 -29.90 1.90
CA VAL A 698 35.71 -30.81 3.02
C VAL A 698 34.53 -30.29 3.83
N VAL A 699 33.53 -31.13 4.10
CA VAL A 699 32.35 -30.78 4.88
C VAL A 699 32.32 -31.57 6.18
N LEU A 700 32.18 -30.87 7.30
CA LEU A 700 31.87 -31.43 8.60
C LEU A 700 30.35 -31.44 8.78
N GLU A 701 29.76 -32.62 8.64
CA GLU A 701 28.36 -32.88 8.94
C GLU A 701 28.21 -33.16 10.44
N VAL A 702 27.40 -32.34 11.12
CA VAL A 702 27.06 -32.52 12.53
C VAL A 702 25.77 -33.33 12.61
N ALA A 703 25.85 -34.53 13.19
CA ALA A 703 24.75 -35.48 13.34
C ALA A 703 23.79 -35.02 14.46
N GLU A 704 23.02 -34.01 14.10
CA GLU A 704 21.81 -33.57 14.75
C GLU A 704 20.75 -34.66 14.88
N ALA A 705 20.60 -35.37 16.00
CA ALA A 705 19.34 -36.06 16.26
C ALA A 705 18.24 -34.98 16.24
N ALA A 706 17.40 -34.98 15.20
CA ALA A 706 16.39 -33.96 15.01
C ALA A 706 15.69 -33.72 16.35
N PRO A 707 15.73 -32.49 16.92
CA PRO A 707 15.15 -32.26 18.23
C PRO A 707 13.73 -32.81 18.18
N PRO A 708 13.31 -33.63 19.16
CA PRO A 708 11.99 -34.24 19.15
C PRO A 708 11.03 -33.11 18.86
N ARG A 709 10.36 -33.15 17.70
CA ARG A 709 9.56 -32.04 17.18
C ARG A 709 8.68 -31.61 18.36
N ARG A 710 9.01 -30.48 18.99
CA ARG A 710 8.15 -29.90 20.03
C ARG A 710 6.85 -29.69 19.29
N GLY A 711 5.87 -30.55 19.54
CA GLY A 711 4.62 -30.52 18.82
C GLY A 711 4.13 -29.10 18.88
N ARG A 712 4.10 -28.40 17.73
CA ARG A 712 3.26 -27.22 17.59
C ARG A 712 1.91 -27.69 18.12
N GLY A 713 1.43 -27.05 19.19
CA GLY A 713 0.21 -27.44 19.88
C GLY A 713 -0.83 -27.82 18.85
N ARG A 714 -1.09 -29.13 18.74
CA ARG A 714 -2.17 -29.66 17.94
C ARG A 714 -3.41 -29.12 18.64
N GLN A 715 -4.16 -28.23 17.98
CA GLN A 715 -5.52 -27.92 18.42
C GLN A 715 -6.21 -29.26 18.68
N ALA A 716 -6.72 -29.43 19.89
CA ALA A 716 -7.39 -30.64 20.32
C ALA A 716 -8.65 -30.81 19.46
N GLY A 717 -8.58 -31.71 18.47
CA GLY A 717 -9.77 -32.39 17.96
C GLY A 717 -10.27 -33.37 19.03
N PRO A 718 -11.57 -33.75 18.97
CA PRO A 718 -12.23 -34.48 20.04
C PRO A 718 -11.54 -35.83 20.26
N GLN A 719 -11.00 -36.03 21.46
CA GLN A 719 -10.47 -37.32 21.88
C GLN A 719 -11.61 -38.24 22.27
N ASP A 720 -11.68 -39.40 21.60
CA ASP A 720 -12.42 -40.55 22.07
C ASP A 720 -11.92 -40.99 23.45
N VAL A 721 -12.88 -41.17 24.36
CA VAL A 721 -12.68 -41.63 25.73
C VAL A 721 -12.28 -43.11 25.73
N PRO A 722 -11.13 -43.50 26.28
CA PRO A 722 -10.84 -44.91 26.54
C PRO A 722 -11.55 -45.35 27.83
N THR A 723 -12.37 -46.38 27.71
CA THR A 723 -12.98 -47.12 28.82
C THR A 723 -11.91 -47.78 29.68
N HIS A 724 -11.83 -47.38 30.95
CA HIS A 724 -11.08 -48.08 31.99
C HIS A 724 -11.79 -49.38 32.39
N SER A 725 -11.07 -50.51 32.35
CA SER A 725 -11.39 -51.70 33.15
C SER A 725 -10.45 -51.77 34.35
N GLU A 726 -11.06 -51.93 35.51
CA GLU A 726 -10.45 -52.09 36.83
C GLU A 726 -9.49 -53.29 36.90
N THR A 727 -8.39 -53.15 37.64
CA THR A 727 -8.05 -54.08 38.73
C THR A 727 -7.19 -53.39 39.76
N SER A 728 -7.64 -53.50 41.00
CA SER A 728 -7.06 -53.02 42.25
C SER A 728 -5.81 -53.78 42.70
N SER A 729 -4.86 -53.10 43.33
CA SER A 729 -4.24 -53.60 44.56
C SER A 729 -3.65 -52.46 45.41
N VAL A 730 -4.11 -52.42 46.65
CA VAL A 730 -3.75 -51.54 47.76
C VAL A 730 -2.41 -51.96 48.37
N SER A 731 -1.56 -51.01 48.76
CA SER A 731 -0.82 -51.07 50.04
C SER A 731 -0.22 -49.71 50.41
N ALA A 732 -0.24 -49.43 51.70
CA ALA A 732 -0.10 -48.14 52.35
C ALA A 732 1.32 -47.79 52.85
N ALA A 733 1.42 -46.53 53.30
CA ALA A 733 2.22 -46.00 54.41
C ALA A 733 3.66 -45.55 54.13
N ALA A 734 3.87 -44.22 54.04
CA ALA A 734 4.42 -43.35 55.10
C ALA A 734 4.51 -41.91 54.58
#